data_AF-A0A946WGK0-F1
#
_entry.id   AF-A0A946WGK0-F1
#
_cell.length_a   1.000
_cell.length_b   1.000
_cell.length_c   1.000
_cell.angle_alpha   90.00
_cell.angle_beta   90.00
_cell.angle_gamma   90.00
#
_symmetry.space_group_name_H-M   'P 1'
#
loop_
_entity.id
_entity.type
_entity.pdbx_description
1 polymer ?
#
loop_
_entity_poly.entity_id
_entity_poly.type
_entity_poly.pdbx_seq_one_letter_code
_entity_poly.pdbx_strand_id
1 'polypeptide(L)'
;ISSSTVVNDKNNLKDYIENAYETWDNPPVHVTIVGDAEGSYDIPTWTEPWSGYNGNDGDHPYSTLEGSDNFPEVFLGRLSFDTSSQLATIVSKTVNYESNPYMGENWFQRACLVGDPSSSGISTVITNEHIDEILDLEGYNDINTIYSSPYASQMVSGITEGVSFFNYRGYWGVSGFGSGDINSTNNGFMLPVATVLTCGTGSFGSEECLTESFLRAGTPTVPKGAVACIGTATIGTHTMYNNLVDMGFYYGTLIEGIESAGASLMYGKMMLYQTYPSNPSNYCDIFTHWNSLMGESSLVMWTDYPTQTTVSHPYAITKGTNYIDITVSKDNGNVDGAWVTILMNDEIFESGYTNNQGFVRLPVTSTQTGDVLVTVTKRNHYPYQSSFQIYDPGVSINLSETTLNIIDDNTGESVGNGDGIANGGETIEIYISASNFGSIDAENVVGTLSSESGHVTLINNSIDYGSISSGGTVNAPTPFLINLAEGLPDNSNLNLIVNFTINNAENSSGLLNVNISGNNLFASGIDVIGSTNDVLTVGGTSNFKIELKNSGSTHASTVTGTIACASPYVEILDNEGFWSSVMSGDDAYNGSNYFEVSTLESSIPGTIVHFILNVSTPQGYVSNSVIEVQIGTPTITDPMGPDAYGYYIYDSGDIGYTISPTYNWVEVDSRYGGSGTHLSSLTDNGNNGDDVETISLPFTFKFYGQEYDEISVCSNGWLSMGESSLESFRNYQIPGVGGPSGMIAVFWDDLQLTNNGRVYTWYDANNNKFYIQWSRVRTYQNNSTETFQAVLMDPLFYGTPTSDGEILLQYMEFNNTSYTSGSTNHGNYCTVGTEDQTMTMGLQYTFNDSYNPAAMELSNGTSLLITTRGSGIRILGDLNYDEKVNIDDVLILVDYNLGYMGQTNSFFADINEDGLVNIMDMVALIRIVLGYAS
;
A
#
# COMPACT_ATOMS: atom_id res chain seq x y z
N ILE A 1 28.56 23.65 -15.91
CA ILE A 1 27.80 23.63 -14.64
C ILE A 1 28.19 24.79 -13.73
N SER A 2 29.48 25.07 -13.56
CA SER A 2 30.03 26.21 -12.81
C SER A 2 29.45 27.62 -13.09
N SER A 3 28.78 27.87 -14.21
CA SER A 3 28.10 29.13 -14.53
C SER A 3 26.59 29.14 -14.23
N SER A 4 26.01 28.02 -13.80
CA SER A 4 24.62 27.93 -13.38
C SER A 4 24.41 28.70 -12.09
N THR A 5 23.21 29.23 -11.85
CA THR A 5 22.81 29.78 -10.55
C THR A 5 22.02 28.79 -9.71
N VAL A 6 21.71 27.61 -10.26
CA VAL A 6 20.91 26.57 -9.61
C VAL A 6 21.81 25.45 -9.11
N VAL A 7 22.57 24.82 -10.01
CA VAL A 7 23.34 23.59 -9.70
C VAL A 7 24.82 23.83 -9.37
N ASN A 8 25.22 25.08 -9.17
CA ASN A 8 26.64 25.43 -8.91
C ASN A 8 27.05 25.33 -7.43
N ASP A 9 26.10 25.23 -6.51
CA ASP A 9 26.30 24.99 -5.09
C ASP A 9 25.15 24.14 -4.56
N LYS A 10 25.43 23.28 -3.57
CA LYS A 10 24.42 22.39 -2.98
C LYS A 10 23.28 23.14 -2.29
N ASN A 11 23.51 24.32 -1.72
CA ASN A 11 22.40 25.08 -1.12
C ASN A 11 21.52 25.67 -2.22
N ASN A 12 22.10 26.19 -3.31
CA ASN A 12 21.33 26.74 -4.42
C ASN A 12 20.41 25.69 -5.09
N LEU A 13 20.89 24.44 -5.21
CA LEU A 13 20.05 23.37 -5.76
C LEU A 13 18.93 23.01 -4.78
N LYS A 14 19.22 22.91 -3.48
CA LYS A 14 18.19 22.66 -2.46
C LYS A 14 17.13 23.76 -2.45
N ASP A 15 17.54 25.02 -2.37
CA ASP A 15 16.64 26.19 -2.38
C ASP A 15 15.76 26.23 -3.64
N TYR A 16 16.29 25.79 -4.79
CA TYR A 16 15.51 25.70 -6.02
C TYR A 16 14.44 24.61 -5.95
N ILE A 17 14.77 23.43 -5.40
CA ILE A 17 13.82 22.33 -5.22
C ILE A 17 12.75 22.71 -4.20
N GLU A 18 13.13 23.32 -3.07
CA GLU A 18 12.21 23.85 -2.05
C GLU A 18 11.27 24.89 -2.66
N ASN A 19 11.79 25.85 -3.42
CA ASN A 19 10.95 26.83 -4.10
C ASN A 19 10.00 26.17 -5.12
N ALA A 20 10.45 25.15 -5.85
CA ALA A 20 9.58 24.41 -6.77
C ALA A 20 8.45 23.69 -6.03
N TYR A 21 8.77 23.03 -4.93
CA TYR A 21 7.80 22.36 -4.07
C TYR A 21 6.76 23.33 -3.48
N GLU A 22 7.19 24.49 -3.00
CA GLU A 22 6.31 25.46 -2.34
C GLU A 22 5.49 26.32 -3.31
N THR A 23 6.00 26.60 -4.52
CA THR A 23 5.45 27.70 -5.36
C THR A 23 4.98 27.30 -6.75
N TRP A 24 5.28 26.09 -7.23
CA TRP A 24 4.76 25.66 -8.52
C TRP A 24 3.30 25.24 -8.40
N ASP A 25 2.50 25.52 -9.42
CA ASP A 25 1.10 25.07 -9.49
C ASP A 25 0.99 23.54 -9.39
N ASN A 26 2.01 22.83 -9.90
CA ASN A 26 2.19 21.38 -9.77
C ASN A 26 3.58 21.11 -9.15
N PRO A 27 3.65 20.92 -7.82
CA PRO A 27 4.90 20.57 -7.13
C PRO A 27 5.54 19.28 -7.69
N PRO A 28 6.87 19.18 -7.71
CA PRO A 28 7.55 17.98 -8.17
C PRO A 28 7.35 16.81 -7.20
N VAL A 29 7.12 15.61 -7.74
CA VAL A 29 7.15 14.33 -6.99
C VAL A 29 8.52 13.65 -7.10
N HIS A 30 9.17 13.81 -8.26
CA HIS A 30 10.45 13.21 -8.60
C HIS A 30 11.46 14.28 -9.01
N VAL A 31 12.69 14.17 -8.51
CA VAL A 31 13.82 15.00 -8.93
C VAL A 31 14.97 14.10 -9.37
N THR A 32 15.38 14.21 -10.63
CA THR A 32 16.54 13.49 -11.17
C THR A 32 17.70 14.46 -11.40
N ILE A 33 18.80 14.23 -10.69
CA ILE A 33 20.04 15.00 -10.81
C ILE A 33 20.84 14.45 -12.00
N VAL A 34 21.11 15.28 -13.00
CA VAL A 34 21.82 14.87 -14.23
C VAL A 34 23.24 15.42 -14.21
N GLY A 35 24.14 14.66 -13.60
CA GLY A 35 25.54 15.01 -13.42
C GLY A 35 26.20 14.16 -12.33
N ASP A 36 27.51 14.05 -12.40
CA ASP A 36 28.34 13.42 -11.35
C ASP A 36 28.57 14.40 -10.18
N ALA A 37 29.06 13.96 -9.03
CA ALA A 37 29.55 14.84 -7.97
C ALA A 37 30.93 15.44 -8.28
N GLU A 38 31.68 14.85 -9.22
CA GLU A 38 32.97 15.35 -9.68
C GLU A 38 33.07 15.52 -11.21
N GLY A 39 34.28 15.79 -11.71
CA GLY A 39 34.54 15.87 -13.15
C GLY A 39 34.12 17.20 -13.81
N SER A 40 33.81 17.13 -15.11
CA SER A 40 33.43 18.31 -15.92
C SER A 40 31.93 18.59 -15.92
N TYR A 41 31.15 17.62 -15.45
CA TYR A 41 29.70 17.66 -15.32
C TYR A 41 29.33 17.48 -13.84
N ASP A 42 29.99 18.25 -12.97
CA ASP A 42 29.87 18.19 -11.52
C ASP A 42 28.64 18.95 -10.98
N ILE A 43 27.74 18.24 -10.31
CA ILE A 43 26.65 18.76 -9.47
C ILE A 43 26.94 18.35 -8.03
N PRO A 44 27.16 19.30 -7.10
CA PRO A 44 27.53 19.02 -5.73
C PRO A 44 26.60 18.03 -5.00
N THR A 45 27.14 17.35 -4.00
CA THR A 45 26.44 16.44 -3.07
C THR A 45 26.65 16.90 -1.62
N TRP A 46 25.88 16.34 -0.69
CA TRP A 46 26.07 16.58 0.73
C TRP A 46 27.02 15.58 1.37
N THR A 47 27.69 16.01 2.42
CA THR A 47 28.60 15.19 3.21
C THR A 47 28.03 15.02 4.61
N GLU A 48 27.97 13.77 5.06
CA GLU A 48 27.34 13.35 6.31
C GLU A 48 28.17 13.71 7.57
N PRO A 49 27.75 14.61 8.48
CA PRO A 49 28.65 15.08 9.55
C PRO A 49 28.64 14.25 10.85
N TRP A 50 27.79 13.23 10.96
CA TRP A 50 27.51 12.48 12.19
C TRP A 50 28.45 11.29 12.43
N SER A 51 29.00 10.67 11.38
CA SER A 51 29.87 9.50 11.51
C SER A 51 31.35 9.81 11.67
N GLY A 52 32.11 8.84 12.19
CA GLY A 52 33.57 8.88 12.26
C GLY A 52 34.28 8.68 10.90
N TYR A 53 33.54 8.53 9.81
CA TYR A 53 34.08 8.19 8.48
C TYR A 53 34.26 9.42 7.56
N ASN A 54 34.40 10.62 8.15
CA ASN A 54 34.69 11.90 7.49
C ASN A 54 33.61 12.40 6.52
N GLY A 55 32.34 12.05 6.75
CA GLY A 55 31.20 12.55 6.00
C GLY A 55 31.17 12.25 4.53
N ASN A 56 30.73 11.02 4.27
CA ASN A 56 30.58 10.50 2.93
C ASN A 56 29.37 11.13 2.25
N ASP A 57 29.42 11.08 0.92
CA ASP A 57 28.48 11.69 0.01
C ASP A 57 27.08 11.08 0.11
N GLY A 58 26.06 11.92 -0.17
CA GLY A 58 24.67 11.49 -0.26
C GLY A 58 23.76 12.64 -0.67
N ASP A 59 22.75 12.33 -1.47
CA ASP A 59 21.83 13.33 -2.02
C ASP A 59 20.56 13.53 -1.17
N HIS A 60 20.31 12.68 -0.16
CA HIS A 60 19.10 12.73 0.67
C HIS A 60 18.73 14.12 1.21
N PRO A 61 19.66 15.00 1.62
CA PRO A 61 19.29 16.33 2.08
C PRO A 61 18.65 17.23 1.02
N TYR A 62 18.70 16.89 -0.28
CA TYR A 62 17.96 17.60 -1.32
C TYR A 62 16.45 17.34 -1.29
N SER A 63 16.00 16.29 -0.62
CA SER A 63 14.58 15.93 -0.54
C SER A 63 13.90 16.31 0.77
N THR A 64 14.66 16.77 1.78
CA THR A 64 14.09 17.25 3.04
C THR A 64 13.82 18.76 2.96
N LEU A 65 12.59 19.12 2.61
CA LEU A 65 12.10 20.45 2.26
C LEU A 65 11.16 21.02 3.33
N GLU A 66 10.44 20.18 4.08
CA GLU A 66 9.51 20.61 5.14
C GLU A 66 9.77 19.86 6.46
N GLY A 67 9.06 20.22 7.55
CA GLY A 67 9.01 19.41 8.79
C GLY A 67 10.24 19.46 9.72
N SER A 68 11.41 19.85 9.22
CA SER A 68 12.69 19.76 9.95
C SER A 68 12.99 18.33 10.45
N ASP A 69 12.71 17.33 9.61
CA ASP A 69 12.98 15.92 9.87
C ASP A 69 13.76 15.26 8.70
N ASN A 70 13.84 13.93 8.69
CA ASN A 70 14.55 13.15 7.66
C ASN A 70 13.61 12.45 6.66
N PHE A 71 12.31 12.71 6.73
CA PHE A 71 11.35 12.25 5.74
C PHE A 71 11.44 13.16 4.51
N PRO A 72 11.46 12.60 3.28
CA PRO A 72 11.55 13.40 2.08
C PRO A 72 10.18 13.83 1.57
N GLU A 73 10.13 15.03 1.00
CA GLU A 73 8.98 15.53 0.25
C GLU A 73 9.04 15.13 -1.23
N VAL A 74 10.22 14.76 -1.75
CA VAL A 74 10.44 14.38 -3.16
C VAL A 74 11.35 13.16 -3.31
N PHE A 75 11.15 12.33 -4.34
CA PHE A 75 11.99 11.17 -4.61
C PHE A 75 13.19 11.50 -5.50
N LEU A 76 14.40 11.15 -5.05
CA LEU A 76 15.66 11.50 -5.70
C LEU A 76 16.27 10.35 -6.50
N GLY A 77 16.91 10.70 -7.61
CA GLY A 77 17.78 9.81 -8.39
C GLY A 77 18.91 10.62 -9.03
N ARG A 78 20.03 9.98 -9.34
CA ARG A 78 21.17 10.62 -10.02
C ARG A 78 21.60 9.86 -11.27
N LEU A 79 21.57 10.54 -12.42
CA LEU A 79 22.22 10.06 -13.65
C LEU A 79 23.68 10.52 -13.65
N SER A 80 24.56 9.74 -13.01
CA SER A 80 25.98 10.08 -12.90
C SER A 80 26.78 9.67 -14.14
N PHE A 81 27.53 10.61 -14.73
CA PHE A 81 28.35 10.39 -15.92
C PHE A 81 29.53 11.38 -16.01
N ASP A 82 30.64 10.92 -16.58
CA ASP A 82 31.82 11.75 -16.88
C ASP A 82 31.89 12.19 -18.35
N THR A 83 31.21 11.46 -19.23
CA THR A 83 31.29 11.65 -20.68
C THR A 83 29.91 11.65 -21.32
N SER A 84 29.76 12.39 -22.42
CA SER A 84 28.51 12.38 -23.20
C SER A 84 28.14 10.99 -23.74
N SER A 85 29.12 10.11 -23.95
CA SER A 85 28.86 8.72 -24.34
C SER A 85 28.23 7.91 -23.23
N GLN A 86 28.65 8.11 -21.97
CA GLN A 86 28.02 7.46 -20.81
C GLN A 86 26.59 7.97 -20.64
N LEU A 87 26.36 9.30 -20.70
CA LEU A 87 25.01 9.85 -20.65
C LEU A 87 24.11 9.26 -21.74
N ALA A 88 24.60 9.15 -22.98
CA ALA A 88 23.85 8.53 -24.07
C ALA A 88 23.54 7.05 -23.82
N THR A 89 24.46 6.30 -23.20
CA THR A 89 24.21 4.91 -22.78
C THR A 89 23.10 4.84 -21.74
N ILE A 90 23.19 5.68 -20.70
CA ILE A 90 22.22 5.72 -19.59
C ILE A 90 20.82 6.06 -20.11
N VAL A 91 20.69 7.12 -20.90
CA VAL A 91 19.41 7.52 -21.50
C VAL A 91 18.86 6.41 -22.41
N SER A 92 19.71 5.74 -23.21
CA SER A 92 19.27 4.63 -24.05
C SER A 92 18.73 3.47 -23.23
N LYS A 93 19.38 3.13 -22.11
CA LYS A 93 18.91 2.08 -21.19
C LYS A 93 17.52 2.41 -20.64
N THR A 94 17.36 3.59 -20.02
CA THR A 94 16.10 4.03 -19.42
C THR A 94 14.98 4.08 -20.45
N VAL A 95 15.18 4.78 -21.57
CA VAL A 95 14.14 4.93 -22.60
C VAL A 95 13.74 3.58 -23.19
N ASN A 96 14.68 2.67 -23.49
CA ASN A 96 14.31 1.36 -24.02
C ASN A 96 13.62 0.49 -22.95
N TYR A 97 14.05 0.55 -21.70
CA TYR A 97 13.41 -0.18 -20.60
C TYR A 97 11.92 0.20 -20.46
N GLU A 98 11.61 1.49 -20.55
CA GLU A 98 10.25 2.01 -20.37
C GLU A 98 9.38 2.01 -21.62
N SER A 99 9.96 2.19 -22.82
CA SER A 99 9.17 2.37 -24.06
C SER A 99 9.21 1.20 -25.01
N ASN A 100 10.25 0.36 -24.95
CA ASN A 100 10.44 -0.77 -25.86
C ASN A 100 11.17 -1.92 -25.14
N PRO A 101 10.58 -2.46 -24.05
CA PRO A 101 11.22 -3.49 -23.26
C PRO A 101 11.46 -4.75 -24.11
N TYR A 102 12.54 -5.49 -23.83
CA TYR A 102 12.87 -6.70 -24.58
C TYR A 102 11.88 -7.83 -24.25
N MET A 103 11.00 -8.18 -25.19
CA MET A 103 9.94 -9.19 -25.01
C MET A 103 10.33 -10.59 -25.51
N GLY A 104 11.59 -10.81 -25.89
CA GLY A 104 12.04 -12.08 -26.51
C GLY A 104 12.01 -13.29 -25.57
N GLU A 105 12.02 -13.06 -24.27
CA GLU A 105 11.87 -14.04 -23.20
C GLU A 105 11.30 -13.39 -21.94
N ASN A 106 10.86 -14.20 -20.96
CA ASN A 106 10.35 -13.69 -19.69
C ASN A 106 11.48 -13.51 -18.66
N TRP A 107 12.25 -12.44 -18.80
CA TRP A 107 13.27 -12.03 -17.83
C TRP A 107 12.69 -11.16 -16.69
N PHE A 108 11.44 -10.70 -16.84
CA PHE A 108 10.76 -9.80 -15.88
C PHE A 108 10.45 -10.47 -14.54
N GLN A 109 10.34 -11.80 -14.54
CA GLN A 109 10.08 -12.63 -13.36
C GLN A 109 11.29 -13.52 -13.01
N ARG A 110 12.50 -13.01 -13.27
CA ARG A 110 13.77 -13.64 -12.88
C ARG A 110 14.56 -12.72 -11.96
N ALA A 111 15.17 -13.29 -10.94
CA ALA A 111 16.02 -12.54 -10.02
C ALA A 111 17.35 -13.26 -9.76
N CYS A 112 18.38 -12.50 -9.40
CA CYS A 112 19.65 -13.03 -8.95
C CYS A 112 19.98 -12.46 -7.58
N LEU A 113 20.00 -13.33 -6.56
CA LEU A 113 20.12 -13.00 -5.15
C LEU A 113 21.46 -13.51 -4.62
N VAL A 114 22.27 -12.63 -4.03
CA VAL A 114 23.64 -12.97 -3.61
C VAL A 114 23.88 -12.58 -2.16
N GLY A 115 24.09 -13.60 -1.32
CA GLY A 115 24.45 -13.44 0.09
C GLY A 115 25.86 -13.97 0.35
N ASP A 116 26.81 -13.12 0.73
CA ASP A 116 28.13 -13.56 1.17
C ASP A 116 28.29 -13.52 2.70
N PRO A 117 28.17 -14.69 3.38
CA PRO A 117 28.23 -14.74 4.83
C PRO A 117 29.66 -14.64 5.40
N SER A 118 30.70 -14.67 4.57
CA SER A 118 32.10 -14.89 5.00
C SER A 118 32.60 -13.90 6.07
N SER A 119 32.40 -12.60 5.84
CA SER A 119 32.82 -11.54 6.77
C SER A 119 31.64 -10.81 7.41
N SER A 120 30.47 -10.81 6.75
CA SER A 120 29.29 -10.07 7.19
C SER A 120 28.27 -10.91 7.97
N GLY A 121 28.52 -12.21 8.15
CA GLY A 121 27.66 -13.15 8.87
C GLY A 121 26.49 -13.68 8.05
N ILE A 122 25.80 -14.69 8.57
CA ILE A 122 24.74 -15.43 7.87
C ILE A 122 23.55 -14.54 7.51
N SER A 123 23.34 -13.45 8.25
CA SER A 123 22.23 -12.52 7.99
C SER A 123 22.21 -11.92 6.58
N THR A 124 23.32 -11.98 5.84
CA THR A 124 23.33 -11.60 4.41
C THR A 124 22.62 -12.61 3.52
N VAL A 125 22.68 -13.89 3.88
CA VAL A 125 21.92 -14.98 3.25
C VAL A 125 20.46 -14.91 3.66
N ILE A 126 20.16 -14.79 4.96
CA ILE A 126 18.79 -14.66 5.49
C ILE A 126 18.02 -13.51 4.83
N THR A 127 18.67 -12.35 4.65
CA THR A 127 18.06 -11.22 3.93
C THR A 127 17.68 -11.59 2.49
N ASN A 128 18.51 -12.39 1.80
CA ASN A 128 18.19 -12.84 0.45
C ASN A 128 17.11 -13.93 0.46
N GLU A 129 17.09 -14.83 1.44
CA GLU A 129 16.01 -15.83 1.60
C GLU A 129 14.65 -15.17 1.85
N HIS A 130 14.61 -14.06 2.60
CA HIS A 130 13.37 -13.31 2.81
C HIS A 130 12.92 -12.61 1.52
N ILE A 131 13.86 -12.06 0.74
CA ILE A 131 13.56 -11.49 -0.58
C ILE A 131 13.10 -12.58 -1.56
N ASP A 132 13.68 -13.77 -1.51
CA ASP A 132 13.29 -14.96 -2.27
C ASP A 132 11.82 -15.33 -1.98
N GLU A 133 11.45 -15.40 -0.70
CA GLU A 133 10.07 -15.67 -0.26
C GLU A 133 9.08 -14.60 -0.78
N ILE A 134 9.44 -13.31 -0.73
CA ILE A 134 8.61 -12.22 -1.29
C ILE A 134 8.46 -12.37 -2.81
N LEU A 135 9.53 -12.69 -3.53
CA LEU A 135 9.49 -12.89 -4.97
C LEU A 135 8.62 -14.09 -5.36
N ASP A 136 8.70 -15.18 -4.59
CA ASP A 136 7.87 -16.37 -4.76
C ASP A 136 6.38 -16.06 -4.53
N LEU A 137 6.05 -15.26 -3.50
CA LEU A 137 4.68 -14.78 -3.24
C LEU A 137 4.10 -13.99 -4.42
N GLU A 138 4.93 -13.17 -5.09
CA GLU A 138 4.56 -12.40 -6.28
C GLU A 138 4.66 -13.19 -7.60
N GLY A 139 4.94 -14.50 -7.53
CA GLY A 139 4.89 -15.40 -8.68
C GLY A 139 6.14 -15.38 -9.57
N TYR A 140 7.30 -15.02 -9.02
CA TYR A 140 8.58 -15.24 -9.69
C TYR A 140 8.85 -16.74 -9.83
N ASN A 141 9.44 -17.15 -10.94
CA ASN A 141 9.57 -18.59 -11.27
C ASN A 141 11.03 -19.05 -11.44
N ASP A 142 11.99 -18.12 -11.44
CA ASP A 142 13.40 -18.39 -11.72
C ASP A 142 14.28 -17.43 -10.91
N ILE A 143 14.56 -17.83 -9.67
CA ILE A 143 15.36 -17.06 -8.73
C ILE A 143 16.68 -17.80 -8.53
N ASN A 144 17.77 -17.15 -8.93
CA ASN A 144 19.12 -17.68 -8.82
C ASN A 144 19.76 -17.19 -7.52
N THR A 145 19.90 -18.08 -6.53
CA THR A 145 20.53 -17.77 -5.24
C THR A 145 22.01 -18.18 -5.20
N ILE A 146 22.88 -17.27 -4.75
CA ILE A 146 24.33 -17.48 -4.70
C ILE A 146 24.83 -17.21 -3.28
N TYR A 147 25.01 -18.30 -2.50
CA TYR A 147 25.47 -18.24 -1.11
C TYR A 147 26.88 -18.81 -0.89
N SER A 148 27.58 -19.17 -1.96
CA SER A 148 28.94 -19.70 -1.86
C SER A 148 29.82 -19.33 -3.06
N SER A 149 31.13 -19.29 -2.82
CA SER A 149 32.13 -18.96 -3.84
C SER A 149 32.20 -20.01 -4.96
N PRO A 150 32.56 -19.65 -6.21
CA PRO A 150 33.10 -18.36 -6.64
C PRO A 150 32.02 -17.32 -6.98
N TYR A 151 31.93 -16.24 -6.20
CA TYR A 151 30.84 -15.26 -6.31
C TYR A 151 30.86 -14.46 -7.62
N ALA A 152 31.98 -13.81 -7.96
CA ALA A 152 32.06 -12.91 -9.12
C ALA A 152 31.65 -13.58 -10.45
N SER A 153 32.12 -14.80 -10.73
CA SER A 153 31.75 -15.52 -11.95
C SER A 153 30.28 -15.94 -11.98
N GLN A 154 29.70 -16.28 -10.83
CA GLN A 154 28.28 -16.62 -10.74
C GLN A 154 27.41 -15.37 -10.91
N MET A 155 27.79 -14.24 -10.31
CA MET A 155 27.14 -12.94 -10.54
C MET A 155 27.18 -12.52 -12.01
N VAL A 156 28.31 -12.66 -12.69
CA VAL A 156 28.41 -12.37 -14.14
C VAL A 156 27.46 -13.27 -14.94
N SER A 157 27.35 -14.56 -14.59
CA SER A 157 26.42 -15.49 -15.24
C SER A 157 24.97 -15.06 -15.00
N GLY A 158 24.58 -14.85 -13.74
CA GLY A 158 23.21 -14.50 -13.37
C GLY A 158 22.75 -13.19 -14.01
N ILE A 159 23.59 -12.15 -14.03
CA ILE A 159 23.26 -10.91 -14.74
C ILE A 159 23.13 -11.19 -16.25
N THR A 160 24.03 -11.97 -16.84
CA THR A 160 24.05 -12.27 -18.28
C THR A 160 22.82 -13.07 -18.75
N GLU A 161 22.20 -13.85 -17.86
CA GLU A 161 20.94 -14.58 -18.13
C GLU A 161 19.73 -13.64 -18.29
N GLY A 162 19.84 -12.38 -17.86
CA GLY A 162 18.77 -11.39 -17.91
C GLY A 162 17.80 -11.56 -16.75
N VAL A 163 17.83 -10.61 -15.82
CA VAL A 163 17.02 -10.60 -14.60
C VAL A 163 16.39 -9.22 -14.40
N SER A 164 15.21 -9.16 -13.79
CA SER A 164 14.57 -7.88 -13.41
C SER A 164 15.19 -7.28 -12.17
N PHE A 165 15.61 -8.14 -11.23
CA PHE A 165 16.28 -7.73 -10.00
C PHE A 165 17.63 -8.43 -9.80
N PHE A 166 18.62 -7.65 -9.38
CA PHE A 166 19.92 -8.15 -8.93
C PHE A 166 20.19 -7.64 -7.51
N ASN A 167 20.33 -8.54 -6.56
CA ASN A 167 20.64 -8.23 -5.17
C ASN A 167 22.04 -8.70 -4.80
N TYR A 168 22.77 -7.86 -4.07
CA TYR A 168 23.95 -8.30 -3.34
C TYR A 168 23.96 -7.79 -1.90
N ARG A 169 24.09 -8.73 -0.97
CA ARG A 169 24.43 -8.52 0.44
C ARG A 169 25.71 -9.25 0.81
N GLY A 170 26.61 -8.55 1.48
CA GLY A 170 27.92 -9.12 1.80
C GLY A 170 28.88 -8.08 2.37
N TYR A 171 30.16 -8.26 2.11
CA TYR A 171 31.24 -7.41 2.65
C TYR A 171 31.89 -6.53 1.58
N TRP A 172 32.80 -5.63 2.02
CA TRP A 172 33.53 -4.71 1.16
C TRP A 172 34.27 -5.44 0.02
N GLY A 173 34.08 -4.93 -1.20
CA GLY A 173 34.74 -5.42 -2.41
C GLY A 173 33.86 -6.39 -3.18
N VAL A 174 32.59 -6.53 -2.76
CA VAL A 174 31.53 -7.29 -3.42
C VAL A 174 32.02 -8.70 -3.77
N SER A 175 32.70 -9.33 -2.82
CA SER A 175 33.27 -10.69 -2.97
C SER A 175 34.13 -10.88 -4.22
N GLY A 176 34.84 -9.83 -4.63
CA GLY A 176 35.71 -9.82 -5.80
C GLY A 176 35.03 -9.44 -7.12
N PHE A 177 33.75 -9.03 -7.10
CA PHE A 177 33.02 -8.51 -8.24
C PHE A 177 33.22 -7.00 -8.37
N GLY A 178 33.66 -6.54 -9.54
CA GLY A 178 33.94 -5.12 -9.77
C GLY A 178 33.52 -4.63 -11.16
N SER A 179 33.94 -3.42 -11.50
CA SER A 179 33.63 -2.78 -12.79
C SER A 179 34.08 -3.59 -14.01
N GLY A 180 35.17 -4.35 -13.90
CA GLY A 180 35.63 -5.28 -14.93
C GLY A 180 34.63 -6.41 -15.20
N ASP A 181 34.03 -6.95 -14.13
CA ASP A 181 33.03 -8.01 -14.20
C ASP A 181 31.71 -7.49 -14.76
N ILE A 182 31.25 -6.32 -14.29
CA ILE A 182 30.08 -5.63 -14.84
C ILE A 182 30.24 -5.42 -16.36
N ASN A 183 31.40 -4.93 -16.81
CA ASN A 183 31.67 -4.73 -18.23
C ASN A 183 31.80 -6.04 -19.04
N SER A 184 31.98 -7.18 -18.36
CA SER A 184 32.02 -8.51 -18.98
C SER A 184 30.63 -9.13 -19.18
N THR A 185 29.60 -8.64 -18.48
CA THR A 185 28.21 -9.09 -18.64
C THR A 185 27.70 -8.93 -20.08
N ASN A 186 26.70 -9.74 -20.44
CA ASN A 186 26.11 -9.74 -21.79
C ASN A 186 24.58 -9.84 -21.76
N ASN A 187 23.95 -9.04 -20.90
CA ASN A 187 22.50 -9.03 -20.67
C ASN A 187 21.71 -8.16 -21.67
N GLY A 188 22.39 -7.34 -22.47
CA GLY A 188 21.72 -6.49 -23.46
C GLY A 188 20.66 -5.59 -22.81
N PHE A 189 19.46 -5.57 -23.38
CA PHE A 189 18.33 -4.77 -22.86
C PHE A 189 17.54 -5.45 -21.73
N MET A 190 17.98 -6.62 -21.26
CA MET A 190 17.45 -7.27 -20.04
C MET A 190 18.19 -6.68 -18.84
N LEU A 191 17.85 -5.45 -18.50
CA LEU A 191 18.58 -4.62 -17.55
C LEU A 191 17.89 -4.67 -16.18
N PRO A 192 18.54 -5.21 -15.13
CA PRO A 192 17.94 -5.22 -13.80
C PRO A 192 17.90 -3.85 -13.16
N VAL A 193 17.05 -3.72 -12.15
CA VAL A 193 17.28 -2.82 -11.01
C VAL A 193 18.18 -3.54 -10.01
N ALA A 194 19.31 -2.94 -9.67
CA ALA A 194 20.33 -3.56 -8.83
C ALA A 194 20.36 -2.93 -7.42
N THR A 195 20.40 -3.74 -6.37
CA THR A 195 20.72 -3.29 -5.01
C THR A 195 22.04 -3.93 -4.57
N VAL A 196 23.02 -3.09 -4.24
CA VAL A 196 24.36 -3.54 -3.83
C VAL A 196 24.75 -2.81 -2.55
N LEU A 197 23.98 -3.01 -1.48
CA LEU A 197 24.06 -2.22 -0.25
C LEU A 197 25.21 -2.61 0.67
N THR A 198 26.47 -2.47 0.26
CA THR A 198 27.64 -2.75 1.11
C THR A 198 28.62 -1.59 1.14
N CYS A 199 29.70 -1.73 1.92
CA CYS A 199 30.72 -0.71 2.09
C CYS A 199 31.27 -0.18 0.75
N GLY A 200 31.08 1.11 0.50
CA GLY A 200 31.72 1.91 -0.55
C GLY A 200 31.15 1.71 -1.95
N THR A 201 30.06 0.96 -2.12
CA THR A 201 29.50 0.70 -3.45
C THR A 201 28.85 1.93 -4.07
N GLY A 202 28.37 2.85 -3.24
CA GLY A 202 27.74 4.11 -3.64
C GLY A 202 28.49 5.36 -3.18
N SER A 203 29.81 5.31 -3.04
CA SER A 203 30.65 6.49 -2.74
C SER A 203 31.06 7.22 -4.01
N PHE A 204 30.12 7.96 -4.62
CA PHE A 204 30.28 8.67 -5.89
C PHE A 204 30.95 10.06 -5.74
N GLY A 205 31.22 10.52 -4.52
CA GLY A 205 31.73 11.86 -4.26
C GLY A 205 33.21 12.12 -4.59
N SER A 206 33.99 11.10 -5.00
CA SER A 206 35.46 11.25 -5.16
C SER A 206 36.15 10.37 -6.20
N GLU A 207 35.53 9.26 -6.60
CA GLU A 207 35.97 8.40 -7.71
C GLU A 207 34.78 7.57 -8.20
N GLU A 208 34.87 7.03 -9.41
CA GLU A 208 33.82 6.15 -9.96
C GLU A 208 33.59 4.94 -9.03
N CYS A 209 32.39 4.88 -8.46
CA CYS A 209 31.97 3.78 -7.60
C CYS A 209 31.25 2.68 -8.39
N LEU A 210 30.84 1.61 -7.69
CA LEU A 210 30.27 0.43 -8.34
C LEU A 210 28.87 0.70 -8.91
N THR A 211 28.03 1.45 -8.20
CA THR A 211 26.69 1.80 -8.69
C THR A 211 26.75 2.63 -9.97
N GLU A 212 27.71 3.55 -10.07
CA GLU A 212 28.00 4.30 -11.29
C GLU A 212 28.49 3.38 -12.40
N SER A 213 29.37 2.43 -12.09
CA SER A 213 29.83 1.42 -13.06
C SER A 213 28.67 0.61 -13.64
N PHE A 214 27.70 0.20 -12.81
CA PHE A 214 26.48 -0.50 -13.26
C PHE A 214 25.66 0.35 -14.23
N LEU A 215 25.47 1.63 -13.89
CA LEU A 215 24.69 2.58 -14.68
C LEU A 215 25.38 2.91 -16.01
N ARG A 216 26.71 3.12 -16.00
CA ARG A 216 27.53 3.56 -17.14
C ARG A 216 27.93 2.43 -18.10
N ALA A 217 27.87 1.17 -17.68
CA ALA A 217 28.38 0.04 -18.46
C ALA A 217 27.70 -0.16 -19.83
N GLY A 218 28.50 -0.55 -20.82
CA GLY A 218 28.05 -0.86 -22.18
C GLY A 218 28.02 0.35 -23.11
N THR A 219 27.16 0.26 -24.12
CA THR A 219 26.96 1.32 -25.14
C THR A 219 25.46 1.50 -25.41
N PRO A 220 25.02 2.58 -26.09
CA PRO A 220 23.60 2.78 -26.37
C PRO A 220 22.93 1.63 -27.15
N THR A 221 23.70 0.81 -27.88
CA THR A 221 23.19 -0.29 -28.72
C THR A 221 23.50 -1.68 -28.18
N VAL A 222 24.45 -1.78 -27.25
CA VAL A 222 24.83 -3.01 -26.55
C VAL A 222 24.98 -2.62 -25.08
N PRO A 223 23.87 -2.36 -24.37
CA PRO A 223 23.92 -1.99 -22.97
C PRO A 223 24.30 -3.20 -22.11
N LYS A 224 24.82 -2.92 -20.92
CA LYS A 224 25.32 -3.89 -19.94
C LYS A 224 25.05 -3.39 -18.52
N GLY A 225 25.14 -4.25 -17.53
CA GLY A 225 24.91 -3.85 -16.14
C GLY A 225 23.42 -3.58 -15.90
N ALA A 226 23.08 -2.48 -15.23
CA ALA A 226 21.73 -2.21 -14.73
C ALA A 226 21.12 -0.94 -15.36
N VAL A 227 19.79 -0.81 -15.25
CA VAL A 227 19.05 0.43 -15.60
C VAL A 227 19.06 1.42 -14.43
N ALA A 228 19.06 0.91 -13.20
CA ALA A 228 19.21 1.66 -11.97
C ALA A 228 19.99 0.82 -10.95
N CYS A 229 20.75 1.47 -10.08
CA CYS A 229 21.54 0.79 -9.05
C CYS A 229 21.55 1.59 -7.74
N ILE A 230 21.23 0.91 -6.64
CA ILE A 230 21.28 1.47 -5.29
C ILE A 230 22.52 0.94 -4.59
N GLY A 231 23.23 1.82 -3.90
CA GLY A 231 24.42 1.46 -3.11
C GLY A 231 24.57 2.35 -1.90
N THR A 232 25.51 1.96 -1.05
CA THR A 232 25.76 2.64 0.23
C THR A 232 27.08 3.37 0.16
N ALA A 233 27.07 4.66 0.48
CA ALA A 233 28.30 5.42 0.67
C ALA A 233 29.06 4.95 1.91
N THR A 234 30.36 5.22 1.93
CA THR A 234 31.38 4.88 2.92
C THR A 234 31.84 3.44 3.01
N ILE A 235 33.10 3.27 3.39
CA ILE A 235 33.74 1.97 3.66
C ILE A 235 33.38 1.38 5.04
N GLY A 236 32.69 2.14 5.87
CA GLY A 236 32.46 1.89 7.29
C GLY A 236 31.03 1.54 7.69
N THR A 237 30.32 0.76 6.86
CA THR A 237 28.90 0.45 7.08
C THR A 237 28.67 -0.68 8.10
N HIS A 238 27.41 -1.00 8.37
CA HIS A 238 26.95 -2.00 9.33
C HIS A 238 25.82 -2.84 8.72
N THR A 239 25.96 -4.17 8.82
CA THR A 239 25.08 -5.14 8.15
C THR A 239 23.61 -4.98 8.52
N MET A 240 23.30 -4.74 9.81
CA MET A 240 21.91 -4.70 10.28
C MET A 240 21.05 -3.60 9.62
N TYR A 241 21.60 -2.41 9.38
CA TYR A 241 20.87 -1.30 8.77
C TYR A 241 20.79 -1.46 7.25
N ASN A 242 21.87 -1.92 6.60
CA ASN A 242 21.84 -2.21 5.17
C ASN A 242 20.85 -3.33 4.82
N ASN A 243 20.80 -4.40 5.64
CA ASN A 243 19.84 -5.48 5.45
C ASN A 243 18.40 -4.96 5.50
N LEU A 244 18.10 -4.04 6.41
CA LEU A 244 16.75 -3.50 6.55
C LEU A 244 16.34 -2.61 5.38
N VAL A 245 17.23 -1.73 4.90
CA VAL A 245 16.96 -0.93 3.69
C VAL A 245 16.78 -1.83 2.48
N ASP A 246 17.56 -2.91 2.39
CA ASP A 246 17.46 -3.89 1.31
C ASP A 246 16.11 -4.62 1.33
N MET A 247 15.76 -5.27 2.44
CA MET A 247 14.46 -5.97 2.58
C MET A 247 13.29 -5.00 2.38
N GLY A 248 13.38 -3.78 2.94
CA GLY A 248 12.36 -2.76 2.79
C GLY A 248 12.18 -2.28 1.35
N PHE A 249 13.24 -2.23 0.53
CA PHE A 249 13.12 -1.92 -0.90
C PHE A 249 12.25 -2.96 -1.62
N TYR A 250 12.52 -4.25 -1.41
CA TYR A 250 11.76 -5.33 -2.06
C TYR A 250 10.34 -5.43 -1.52
N TYR A 251 10.17 -5.35 -0.20
CA TYR A 251 8.84 -5.35 0.42
C TYR A 251 7.99 -4.17 -0.07
N GLY A 252 8.54 -2.95 -0.11
CA GLY A 252 7.84 -1.79 -0.67
C GLY A 252 7.46 -1.97 -2.15
N THR A 253 8.34 -2.56 -2.95
CA THR A 253 8.10 -2.76 -4.39
C THR A 253 7.03 -3.82 -4.68
N LEU A 254 7.11 -4.94 -3.97
CA LEU A 254 6.43 -6.19 -4.29
C LEU A 254 5.18 -6.41 -3.42
N ILE A 255 5.25 -6.12 -2.12
CA ILE A 255 4.12 -6.32 -1.20
C ILE A 255 3.24 -5.06 -1.12
N GLU A 256 3.83 -3.88 -0.90
CA GLU A 256 3.08 -2.60 -0.83
C GLU A 256 2.69 -2.05 -2.21
N GLY A 257 3.23 -2.63 -3.29
CA GLY A 257 2.92 -2.25 -4.66
C GLY A 257 3.48 -0.88 -5.09
N ILE A 258 4.56 -0.39 -4.48
CA ILE A 258 5.22 0.85 -4.91
C ILE A 258 5.92 0.63 -6.25
N GLU A 259 5.61 1.48 -7.24
CA GLU A 259 6.02 1.21 -8.64
C GLU A 259 7.40 1.76 -9.00
N SER A 260 7.81 2.88 -8.42
CA SER A 260 9.03 3.60 -8.82
C SER A 260 10.26 3.22 -7.98
N ALA A 261 11.43 3.20 -8.61
CA ALA A 261 12.68 2.87 -7.92
C ALA A 261 13.03 3.87 -6.80
N GLY A 262 12.74 5.17 -7.00
CA GLY A 262 12.99 6.21 -6.00
C GLY A 262 12.09 6.08 -4.77
N ALA A 263 10.80 5.83 -4.97
CA ALA A 263 9.86 5.64 -3.86
C ALA A 263 10.15 4.36 -3.08
N SER A 264 10.54 3.27 -3.77
CA SER A 264 10.87 1.99 -3.12
C SER A 264 12.14 2.09 -2.27
N LEU A 265 13.16 2.83 -2.73
CA LEU A 265 14.33 3.15 -1.89
C LEU A 265 13.90 3.93 -0.65
N MET A 266 13.00 4.89 -0.80
CA MET A 266 12.55 5.66 0.34
C MET A 266 11.79 4.81 1.36
N TYR A 267 10.93 3.91 0.89
CA TYR A 267 10.26 2.95 1.77
C TYR A 267 11.29 2.14 2.59
N GLY A 268 12.34 1.62 1.94
CA GLY A 268 13.45 0.96 2.63
C GLY A 268 14.16 1.83 3.68
N LYS A 269 14.30 3.14 3.42
CA LYS A 269 14.83 4.09 4.41
C LYS A 269 13.86 4.34 5.57
N MET A 270 12.55 4.42 5.31
CA MET A 270 11.53 4.57 6.36
C MET A 270 11.51 3.38 7.31
N MET A 271 11.76 2.17 6.81
CA MET A 271 11.86 0.97 7.65
C MET A 271 12.93 1.09 8.74
N LEU A 272 14.02 1.85 8.51
CA LEU A 272 15.03 2.11 9.54
C LEU A 272 14.43 2.74 10.80
N TYR A 273 13.57 3.74 10.65
CA TYR A 273 12.97 4.45 11.77
C TYR A 273 11.86 3.62 12.43
N GLN A 274 11.17 2.78 11.68
CA GLN A 274 10.18 1.84 12.21
C GLN A 274 10.84 0.75 13.07
N THR A 275 11.92 0.15 12.57
CA THR A 275 12.64 -0.92 13.30
C THR A 275 13.50 -0.38 14.44
N TYR A 276 14.12 0.79 14.24
CA TYR A 276 15.03 1.41 15.21
C TYR A 276 14.54 2.80 15.63
N PRO A 277 13.40 2.91 16.35
CA PRO A 277 12.78 4.19 16.66
C PRO A 277 13.62 5.07 17.60
N SER A 278 14.54 4.48 18.35
CA SER A 278 15.49 5.22 19.20
C SER A 278 16.64 5.87 18.43
N ASN A 279 16.77 5.60 17.12
CA ASN A 279 17.85 6.05 16.25
C ASN A 279 19.24 5.88 16.90
N PRO A 280 19.64 4.63 17.21
CA PRO A 280 20.82 4.37 18.02
C PRO A 280 22.09 4.92 17.37
N SER A 281 22.76 5.85 18.05
CA SER A 281 23.94 6.58 17.54
C SER A 281 23.74 7.25 16.18
N ASN A 282 22.53 7.73 15.89
CA ASN A 282 22.19 8.41 14.65
C ASN A 282 22.20 7.52 13.40
N TYR A 283 22.23 6.19 13.54
CA TYR A 283 22.38 5.32 12.37
C TYR A 283 21.18 5.33 11.42
N CYS A 284 19.96 5.59 11.88
CA CYS A 284 18.84 5.75 10.94
C CYS A 284 19.10 6.93 10.00
N ASP A 285 19.54 8.08 10.54
CA ASP A 285 19.86 9.26 9.73
C ASP A 285 21.08 9.02 8.82
N ILE A 286 22.11 8.37 9.35
CA ILE A 286 23.36 8.09 8.63
C ILE A 286 23.08 7.16 7.43
N PHE A 287 22.36 6.06 7.62
CA PHE A 287 22.05 5.12 6.54
C PHE A 287 20.99 5.67 5.58
N THR A 288 20.09 6.53 6.05
CA THR A 288 19.18 7.29 5.19
C THR A 288 19.97 8.23 4.27
N HIS A 289 21.05 8.86 4.76
CA HIS A 289 21.95 9.68 3.94
C HIS A 289 22.79 8.86 2.96
N TRP A 290 23.41 7.77 3.42
CA TRP A 290 24.38 7.00 2.61
C TRP A 290 23.78 6.18 1.49
N ASN A 291 22.53 5.72 1.62
CA ASN A 291 21.89 4.91 0.59
C ASN A 291 21.34 5.80 -0.53
N SER A 292 21.91 5.71 -1.73
CA SER A 292 21.60 6.58 -2.86
C SER A 292 21.26 5.78 -4.13
N LEU A 293 20.32 6.31 -4.91
CA LEU A 293 19.90 5.74 -6.19
C LEU A 293 20.71 6.37 -7.35
N MET A 294 21.52 5.55 -8.02
CA MET A 294 22.10 5.88 -9.33
C MET A 294 21.14 5.41 -10.42
N GLY A 295 20.51 6.34 -11.10
CA GLY A 295 19.41 6.09 -12.02
C GLY A 295 18.36 7.18 -11.93
N GLU A 296 17.27 6.98 -12.64
CA GLU A 296 16.11 7.87 -12.61
C GLU A 296 15.17 7.47 -11.46
N SER A 297 14.65 8.45 -10.71
CA SER A 297 13.79 8.14 -9.56
C SER A 297 12.37 7.74 -9.93
N SER A 298 11.85 8.22 -11.07
CA SER A 298 10.51 7.88 -11.58
C SER A 298 10.44 6.58 -12.37
N LEU A 299 11.57 5.91 -12.59
CA LEU A 299 11.63 4.64 -13.33
C LEU A 299 10.63 3.64 -12.75
N VAL A 300 9.63 3.26 -13.55
CA VAL A 300 8.62 2.27 -13.18
C VAL A 300 9.20 0.88 -13.38
N MET A 301 9.31 0.11 -12.29
CA MET A 301 9.94 -1.20 -12.31
C MET A 301 9.00 -2.28 -12.86
N TRP A 302 9.53 -3.16 -13.71
CA TRP A 302 8.81 -4.36 -14.15
C TRP A 302 8.80 -5.40 -13.04
N THR A 303 7.60 -5.90 -12.70
CA THR A 303 7.43 -7.00 -11.73
C THR A 303 6.70 -8.21 -12.30
N ASP A 304 6.17 -8.11 -13.51
CA ASP A 304 5.50 -9.19 -14.23
C ASP A 304 5.73 -9.03 -15.74
N TYR A 305 5.50 -10.09 -16.51
CA TYR A 305 5.61 -10.06 -17.96
C TYR A 305 4.62 -9.04 -18.56
N PRO A 306 5.08 -8.04 -19.34
CA PRO A 306 4.22 -6.98 -19.83
C PRO A 306 3.05 -7.49 -20.69
N THR A 307 1.82 -7.26 -20.20
CA THR A 307 0.59 -7.61 -20.92
C THR A 307 0.40 -6.68 -22.13
N GLN A 308 0.09 -7.24 -23.30
CA GLN A 308 -0.18 -6.45 -24.50
C GLN A 308 -1.52 -5.71 -24.39
N THR A 309 -1.54 -4.45 -24.82
CA THR A 309 -2.75 -3.63 -24.89
C THR A 309 -3.20 -3.43 -26.34
N THR A 310 -4.51 -3.33 -26.53
CA THR A 310 -5.14 -2.88 -27.77
C THR A 310 -5.73 -1.50 -27.53
N VAL A 311 -5.19 -0.49 -28.20
CA VAL A 311 -5.62 0.90 -28.10
C VAL A 311 -6.38 1.29 -29.37
N SER A 312 -7.57 1.84 -29.20
CA SER A 312 -8.43 2.35 -30.28
C SER A 312 -8.54 3.86 -30.17
N HIS A 313 -8.16 4.55 -31.24
CA HIS A 313 -8.35 5.99 -31.42
C HIS A 313 -8.51 6.30 -32.92
N PRO A 314 -9.09 7.46 -33.30
CA PRO A 314 -9.14 7.90 -34.69
C PRO A 314 -7.72 7.98 -35.30
N TYR A 315 -7.57 7.58 -36.58
CA TYR A 315 -6.30 7.73 -37.32
C TYR A 315 -6.05 9.18 -37.75
N ALA A 316 -7.11 9.96 -37.90
CA ALA A 316 -7.01 11.37 -38.25
C ALA A 316 -8.22 12.14 -37.70
N ILE A 317 -7.99 13.40 -37.36
CA ILE A 317 -9.02 14.37 -36.99
C ILE A 317 -8.87 15.62 -37.85
N THR A 318 -9.96 16.35 -38.03
CA THR A 318 -9.96 17.59 -38.81
C THR A 318 -9.41 18.75 -37.97
N LYS A 319 -8.72 19.68 -38.63
CA LYS A 319 -8.23 20.91 -37.99
C LYS A 319 -9.34 21.64 -37.25
N GLY A 320 -9.11 21.99 -35.99
CA GLY A 320 -10.09 22.65 -35.12
C GLY A 320 -10.94 21.70 -34.26
N THR A 321 -10.83 20.37 -34.45
CA THR A 321 -11.35 19.41 -33.48
C THR A 321 -10.65 19.58 -32.14
N ASN A 322 -11.43 19.72 -31.06
CA ASN A 322 -10.92 20.11 -29.74
C ASN A 322 -10.87 18.97 -28.71
N TYR A 323 -11.10 17.72 -29.12
CA TYR A 323 -10.97 16.54 -28.27
C TYR A 323 -10.62 15.29 -29.08
N ILE A 324 -10.17 14.24 -28.40
CA ILE A 324 -10.00 12.89 -28.94
C ILE A 324 -10.44 11.85 -27.92
N ASP A 325 -11.12 10.81 -28.41
CA ASP A 325 -11.52 9.65 -27.62
C ASP A 325 -10.57 8.49 -27.84
N ILE A 326 -10.13 7.90 -26.73
CA ILE A 326 -9.18 6.79 -26.71
C ILE A 326 -9.76 5.69 -25.82
N THR A 327 -9.75 4.47 -26.31
CA THR A 327 -10.16 3.29 -25.55
C THR A 327 -9.01 2.29 -25.47
N VAL A 328 -8.70 1.81 -24.28
CA VAL A 328 -7.61 0.89 -23.97
C VAL A 328 -8.22 -0.41 -23.45
N SER A 329 -7.90 -1.49 -24.14
CA SER A 329 -8.36 -2.85 -23.83
C SER A 329 -7.20 -3.83 -23.82
N LYS A 330 -7.44 -5.02 -23.29
CA LYS A 330 -6.55 -6.19 -23.31
C LYS A 330 -7.39 -7.43 -23.63
N ASP A 331 -6.75 -8.56 -23.87
CA ASP A 331 -7.44 -9.80 -24.29
C ASP A 331 -8.63 -10.20 -23.41
N ASN A 332 -8.58 -9.89 -22.10
CA ASN A 332 -9.61 -10.26 -21.12
C ASN A 332 -10.42 -9.07 -20.56
N GLY A 333 -10.48 -7.94 -21.24
CA GLY A 333 -11.36 -6.82 -20.84
C GLY A 333 -10.75 -5.45 -21.02
N ASN A 334 -11.35 -4.46 -20.39
CA ASN A 334 -10.89 -3.08 -20.44
C ASN A 334 -9.71 -2.87 -19.47
N VAL A 335 -8.88 -1.86 -19.77
CA VAL A 335 -7.77 -1.48 -18.89
C VAL A 335 -8.15 -0.22 -18.14
N ASP A 336 -8.55 -0.37 -16.88
CA ASP A 336 -8.79 0.74 -15.96
C ASP A 336 -7.47 1.38 -15.52
N GLY A 337 -7.45 2.70 -15.31
CA GLY A 337 -6.29 3.43 -14.81
C GLY A 337 -5.02 3.28 -15.66
N ALA A 338 -5.14 3.25 -16.99
CA ALA A 338 -4.00 3.41 -17.90
C ALA A 338 -3.75 4.90 -18.14
N TRP A 339 -2.50 5.33 -18.09
CA TRP A 339 -2.11 6.72 -18.35
C TRP A 339 -1.96 6.94 -19.85
N VAL A 340 -2.76 7.84 -20.41
CA VAL A 340 -2.76 8.17 -21.85
C VAL A 340 -2.27 9.59 -22.02
N THR A 341 -1.28 9.79 -22.89
CA THR A 341 -0.71 11.10 -23.23
C THR A 341 -0.78 11.34 -24.72
N ILE A 342 -1.22 12.53 -25.12
CA ILE A 342 -1.07 13.03 -26.50
C ILE A 342 -0.08 14.19 -26.56
N LEU A 343 0.80 14.17 -27.57
CA LEU A 343 1.90 15.12 -27.69
C LEU A 343 2.08 15.61 -29.13
N MET A 344 2.14 16.92 -29.32
CA MET A 344 2.50 17.56 -30.60
C MET A 344 3.41 18.76 -30.35
N ASN A 345 4.73 18.53 -30.37
CA ASN A 345 5.73 19.56 -30.01
C ASN A 345 5.35 20.25 -28.68
N ASP A 346 5.39 21.59 -28.64
CA ASP A 346 4.96 22.40 -27.49
C ASP A 346 3.49 22.86 -27.59
N GLU A 347 2.73 22.38 -28.58
CA GLU A 347 1.34 22.81 -28.85
C GLU A 347 0.30 21.97 -28.12
N ILE A 348 0.54 20.66 -28.00
CA ILE A 348 -0.34 19.73 -27.29
C ILE A 348 0.52 18.94 -26.33
N PHE A 349 0.17 18.96 -25.04
CA PHE A 349 0.67 18.03 -24.04
C PHE A 349 -0.45 17.77 -23.02
N GLU A 350 -1.27 16.77 -23.33
CA GLU A 350 -2.48 16.46 -22.55
C GLU A 350 -2.43 15.01 -22.10
N SER A 351 -2.81 14.74 -20.85
CA SER A 351 -2.79 13.40 -20.27
C SER A 351 -4.01 13.11 -19.40
N GLY A 352 -4.36 11.83 -19.26
CA GLY A 352 -5.44 11.39 -18.38
C GLY A 352 -5.48 9.88 -18.18
N TYR A 353 -6.08 9.46 -17.08
CA TYR A 353 -6.32 8.05 -16.79
C TYR A 353 -7.58 7.55 -17.49
N THR A 354 -7.54 6.32 -18.00
CA THR A 354 -8.75 5.60 -18.40
C THR A 354 -9.62 5.27 -17.19
N ASN A 355 -10.93 5.29 -17.39
CA ASN A 355 -11.90 4.79 -16.40
C ASN A 355 -12.04 3.26 -16.46
N ASN A 356 -12.97 2.70 -15.67
CA ASN A 356 -13.22 1.25 -15.61
C ASN A 356 -13.70 0.61 -16.94
N GLN A 357 -14.11 1.41 -17.92
CA GLN A 357 -14.42 0.97 -19.29
C GLN A 357 -13.22 1.08 -20.22
N GLY A 358 -12.03 1.42 -19.71
CA GLY A 358 -10.83 1.65 -20.50
C GLY A 358 -10.91 2.92 -21.33
N PHE A 359 -11.82 3.84 -21.04
CA PHE A 359 -12.08 5.03 -21.85
C PHE A 359 -11.44 6.27 -21.24
N VAL A 360 -10.84 7.10 -22.08
CA VAL A 360 -10.40 8.46 -21.75
C VAL A 360 -10.69 9.40 -22.93
N ARG A 361 -11.12 10.62 -22.61
CA ARG A 361 -11.26 11.72 -23.56
C ARG A 361 -10.24 12.79 -23.21
N LEU A 362 -9.38 13.16 -24.15
CA LEU A 362 -8.36 14.19 -23.96
C LEU A 362 -8.69 15.42 -24.81
N PRO A 363 -8.46 16.64 -24.29
CA PRO A 363 -8.62 17.86 -25.08
C PRO A 363 -7.55 17.92 -26.18
N VAL A 364 -7.88 18.56 -27.30
CA VAL A 364 -6.95 18.86 -28.39
C VAL A 364 -6.90 20.37 -28.54
N THR A 365 -5.77 20.97 -28.16
CA THR A 365 -5.65 22.42 -28.00
C THR A 365 -5.04 23.13 -29.22
N SER A 366 -4.47 22.39 -30.18
CA SER A 366 -3.81 22.99 -31.34
C SER A 366 -4.73 23.13 -32.56
N THR A 367 -4.55 24.23 -33.27
CA THR A 367 -5.15 24.49 -34.59
C THR A 367 -4.17 24.23 -35.74
N GLN A 368 -2.97 23.72 -35.46
CA GLN A 368 -1.99 23.37 -36.48
C GLN A 368 -2.26 21.99 -37.06
N THR A 369 -1.94 21.80 -38.34
CA THR A 369 -1.93 20.48 -38.96
C THR A 369 -0.62 19.77 -38.67
N GLY A 370 -0.64 18.45 -38.47
CA GLY A 370 0.56 17.66 -38.24
C GLY A 370 0.22 16.32 -37.58
N ASP A 371 1.26 15.58 -37.24
CA ASP A 371 1.14 14.32 -36.53
C ASP A 371 1.16 14.57 -35.01
N VAL A 372 0.21 13.97 -34.30
CA VAL A 372 0.13 13.99 -32.84
C VAL A 372 0.47 12.60 -32.35
N LEU A 373 1.45 12.48 -31.46
CA LEU A 373 1.85 11.21 -30.85
C LEU A 373 0.83 10.82 -29.79
N VAL A 374 0.54 9.53 -29.68
CA VAL A 374 -0.29 8.92 -28.64
C VAL A 374 0.55 7.88 -27.92
N THR A 375 0.69 8.04 -26.61
CA THR A 375 1.39 7.10 -25.73
C THR A 375 0.43 6.59 -24.66
N VAL A 376 0.37 5.28 -24.45
CA VAL A 376 -0.37 4.67 -23.33
C VAL A 376 0.59 3.83 -22.48
N THR A 377 0.62 4.10 -21.18
CA THR A 377 1.46 3.39 -20.21
C THR A 377 0.62 2.91 -19.02
N LYS A 378 1.02 1.77 -18.45
CA LYS A 378 0.51 1.21 -17.20
C LYS A 378 1.51 0.19 -16.68
N ARG A 379 1.70 0.07 -15.36
CA ARG A 379 2.58 -0.96 -14.76
C ARG A 379 2.26 -2.35 -15.32
N ASN A 380 3.31 -3.09 -15.66
CA ASN A 380 3.24 -4.44 -16.26
C ASN A 380 2.36 -4.55 -17.53
N HIS A 381 2.20 -3.45 -18.28
CA HIS A 381 1.59 -3.46 -19.61
C HIS A 381 2.60 -2.93 -20.64
N TYR A 382 2.62 -3.55 -21.81
CA TYR A 382 3.50 -3.11 -22.88
C TYR A 382 3.07 -1.70 -23.35
N PRO A 383 4.00 -0.72 -23.38
CA PRO A 383 3.70 0.64 -23.79
C PRO A 383 3.17 0.69 -25.22
N TYR A 384 2.02 1.33 -25.42
CA TYR A 384 1.52 1.60 -26.76
C TYR A 384 2.03 2.95 -27.23
N GLN A 385 2.57 2.99 -28.45
CA GLN A 385 3.01 4.22 -29.11
C GLN A 385 2.47 4.23 -30.54
N SER A 386 1.75 5.30 -30.89
CA SER A 386 1.20 5.52 -32.22
C SER A 386 1.07 7.02 -32.49
N SER A 387 0.42 7.37 -33.59
CA SER A 387 0.05 8.75 -33.89
C SER A 387 -1.28 8.85 -34.61
N PHE A 388 -1.88 10.03 -34.57
CA PHE A 388 -2.99 10.42 -35.45
C PHE A 388 -2.66 11.74 -36.15
N GLN A 389 -3.31 12.01 -37.27
CA GLN A 389 -3.05 13.20 -38.06
C GLN A 389 -4.12 14.28 -37.84
N ILE A 390 -3.72 15.52 -37.56
CA ILE A 390 -4.56 16.71 -37.74
C ILE A 390 -4.39 17.22 -39.16
N TYR A 391 -5.46 17.25 -39.95
CA TYR A 391 -5.42 17.67 -41.36
C TYR A 391 -6.52 18.68 -41.72
N ASP A 392 -6.31 19.43 -42.80
CA ASP A 392 -7.31 20.33 -43.38
C ASP A 392 -8.15 19.59 -44.44
N PRO A 393 -9.46 19.35 -44.19
CA PRO A 393 -10.36 18.71 -45.15
C PRO A 393 -10.91 19.67 -46.22
N GLY A 394 -10.54 20.96 -46.20
CA GLY A 394 -11.14 22.02 -47.00
C GLY A 394 -12.18 22.80 -46.18
N VAL A 395 -13.27 22.15 -45.74
CA VAL A 395 -14.25 22.78 -44.84
C VAL A 395 -14.21 22.10 -43.47
N SER A 396 -13.85 22.85 -42.43
CA SER A 396 -13.72 22.33 -41.06
C SER A 396 -14.33 23.29 -40.06
N ILE A 397 -15.58 23.04 -39.66
CA ILE A 397 -16.24 23.86 -38.64
C ILE A 397 -15.93 23.29 -37.26
N ASN A 398 -15.68 24.13 -36.27
CA ASN A 398 -15.76 23.70 -34.87
C ASN A 398 -16.07 24.88 -33.95
N LEU A 399 -16.18 24.62 -32.65
CA LEU A 399 -16.26 25.63 -31.62
C LEU A 399 -15.04 26.55 -31.69
N SER A 400 -15.29 27.85 -31.60
CA SER A 400 -14.26 28.87 -31.50
C SER A 400 -13.71 28.93 -30.07
N GLU A 401 -12.42 29.21 -29.90
CA GLU A 401 -11.77 29.45 -28.59
C GLU A 401 -12.26 30.74 -27.89
N THR A 402 -13.13 31.52 -28.52
CA THR A 402 -13.69 32.75 -27.95
C THR A 402 -14.58 32.50 -26.73
N THR A 403 -14.66 33.50 -25.85
CA THR A 403 -15.36 33.48 -24.56
C THR A 403 -16.76 32.87 -24.67
N LEU A 404 -16.92 31.68 -24.10
CA LEU A 404 -18.21 31.12 -23.72
C LEU A 404 -18.99 32.17 -22.94
N ASN A 405 -20.15 32.57 -23.44
CA ASN A 405 -21.00 33.54 -22.74
C ASN A 405 -22.26 32.83 -22.25
N ILE A 406 -22.34 32.68 -20.93
CA ILE A 406 -23.48 32.11 -20.23
C ILE A 406 -24.34 33.27 -19.73
N ILE A 407 -25.62 33.25 -20.05
CA ILE A 407 -26.60 34.20 -19.52
C ILE A 407 -27.59 33.43 -18.65
N ASP A 408 -27.65 33.83 -17.39
CA ASP A 408 -28.48 33.27 -16.32
C ASP A 408 -29.21 34.39 -15.54
N ASP A 409 -29.31 35.59 -16.12
CA ASP A 409 -29.72 36.83 -15.42
C ASP A 409 -31.25 37.06 -15.31
N ASN A 410 -32.05 36.02 -15.56
CA ASN A 410 -33.51 36.07 -15.64
C ASN A 410 -34.05 37.00 -16.73
N THR A 411 -33.24 37.30 -17.76
CA THR A 411 -33.69 37.96 -18.99
C THR A 411 -33.81 36.95 -20.12
N GLY A 412 -34.74 37.18 -21.05
CA GLY A 412 -35.04 36.22 -22.11
C GLY A 412 -35.72 34.96 -21.56
N GLU A 413 -35.20 33.79 -21.94
CA GLU A 413 -35.65 32.48 -21.47
C GLU A 413 -34.74 31.90 -20.37
N SER A 414 -33.69 32.63 -19.98
CA SER A 414 -32.81 32.26 -18.86
C SER A 414 -33.51 32.40 -17.50
N VAL A 415 -33.11 31.56 -16.55
CA VAL A 415 -33.53 31.59 -15.14
C VAL A 415 -32.33 31.18 -14.28
N GLY A 416 -31.81 32.09 -13.47
CA GLY A 416 -30.60 31.87 -12.69
C GLY A 416 -30.27 33.04 -11.76
N ASN A 417 -29.01 33.17 -11.38
CA ASN A 417 -28.58 34.12 -10.34
C ASN A 417 -27.91 35.40 -10.89
N GLY A 418 -27.54 35.41 -12.18
CA GLY A 418 -26.97 36.52 -12.92
C GLY A 418 -25.47 36.74 -12.73
N ASP A 419 -24.73 35.73 -12.26
CA ASP A 419 -23.27 35.79 -12.09
C ASP A 419 -22.49 35.33 -13.33
N GLY A 420 -23.17 34.77 -14.34
CA GLY A 420 -22.57 34.25 -15.56
C GLY A 420 -21.83 32.92 -15.38
N ILE A 421 -22.09 32.20 -14.28
CA ILE A 421 -21.57 30.88 -13.99
C ILE A 421 -22.75 29.89 -14.00
N ALA A 422 -22.52 28.66 -14.44
CA ALA A 422 -23.58 27.66 -14.48
C ALA A 422 -23.74 26.98 -13.12
N ASN A 423 -24.94 27.05 -12.53
CA ASN A 423 -25.28 26.35 -11.30
C ASN A 423 -26.38 25.30 -11.50
N GLY A 424 -26.41 24.31 -10.59
CA GLY A 424 -27.51 23.35 -10.56
C GLY A 424 -28.85 24.04 -10.31
N GLY A 425 -29.87 23.69 -11.09
CA GLY A 425 -31.22 24.25 -11.03
C GLY A 425 -31.48 25.39 -12.01
N GLU A 426 -30.44 25.90 -12.66
CA GLU A 426 -30.57 27.03 -13.58
C GLU A 426 -31.03 26.60 -14.96
N THR A 427 -31.69 27.53 -15.64
CA THR A 427 -31.90 27.47 -17.08
C THR A 427 -31.00 28.51 -17.72
N ILE A 428 -29.98 28.07 -18.45
CA ILE A 428 -28.93 28.94 -18.95
C ILE A 428 -28.99 29.06 -20.47
N GLU A 429 -28.79 30.29 -20.94
CA GLU A 429 -28.60 30.62 -22.35
C GLU A 429 -27.10 30.63 -22.66
N ILE A 430 -26.68 29.71 -23.53
CA ILE A 430 -25.29 29.53 -23.91
C ILE A 430 -25.06 30.09 -25.32
N TYR A 431 -24.29 31.17 -25.40
CA TYR A 431 -23.81 31.73 -26.66
C TYR A 431 -22.39 31.25 -26.94
N ILE A 432 -22.26 30.50 -28.03
CA ILE A 432 -20.97 29.97 -28.49
C ILE A 432 -20.78 30.28 -29.98
N SER A 433 -19.55 30.64 -30.34
CA SER A 433 -19.20 30.97 -31.72
C SER A 433 -18.67 29.74 -32.44
N ALA A 434 -18.97 29.66 -33.73
CA ALA A 434 -18.43 28.64 -34.63
C ALA A 434 -17.37 29.26 -35.54
N SER A 435 -16.24 28.58 -35.68
CA SER A 435 -15.12 28.99 -36.54
C SER A 435 -14.92 27.97 -37.65
N ASN A 436 -14.60 28.47 -38.86
CA ASN A 436 -14.18 27.64 -39.97
C ASN A 436 -12.65 27.61 -40.03
N PHE A 437 -12.07 26.51 -39.57
CA PHE A 437 -10.63 26.29 -39.53
C PHE A 437 -10.07 25.76 -40.87
N GLY A 438 -10.95 25.41 -41.82
CA GLY A 438 -10.59 24.90 -43.14
C GLY A 438 -10.27 26.01 -44.15
N SER A 439 -9.70 25.59 -45.28
CA SER A 439 -9.29 26.46 -46.40
C SER A 439 -10.41 26.86 -47.41
N ILE A 440 -11.64 26.39 -47.20
CA ILE A 440 -12.80 26.61 -48.08
C ILE A 440 -13.97 27.17 -47.25
N ASP A 441 -14.75 28.09 -47.83
CA ASP A 441 -15.96 28.65 -47.21
C ASP A 441 -17.02 27.56 -46.93
N ALA A 442 -17.67 27.66 -45.79
CA ALA A 442 -18.79 26.81 -45.40
C ALA A 442 -20.12 27.54 -45.63
N GLU A 443 -21.12 26.82 -46.14
CA GLU A 443 -22.49 27.35 -46.32
C GLU A 443 -23.50 26.49 -45.56
N ASN A 444 -24.58 27.11 -45.07
CA ASN A 444 -25.66 26.44 -44.33
C ASN A 444 -25.14 25.60 -43.14
N VAL A 445 -24.33 26.23 -42.29
CA VAL A 445 -23.75 25.65 -41.09
C VAL A 445 -24.80 25.66 -39.97
N VAL A 446 -25.12 24.49 -39.44
CA VAL A 446 -26.02 24.31 -38.30
C VAL A 446 -25.30 23.56 -37.20
N GLY A 447 -25.30 24.10 -35.98
CA GLY A 447 -24.79 23.43 -34.79
C GLY A 447 -25.92 22.84 -33.96
N THR A 448 -25.81 21.57 -33.57
CA THR A 448 -26.78 20.88 -32.72
C THR A 448 -26.11 20.38 -31.44
N LEU A 449 -26.56 20.91 -30.29
CA LEU A 449 -26.09 20.51 -28.97
C LEU A 449 -26.72 19.17 -28.55
N SER A 450 -25.90 18.33 -27.94
CA SER A 450 -26.26 17.04 -27.36
C SER A 450 -25.56 16.86 -26.01
N SER A 451 -26.14 16.04 -25.14
CA SER A 451 -25.55 15.65 -23.86
C SER A 451 -25.93 14.21 -23.57
N GLU A 452 -25.00 13.45 -23.01
CA GLU A 452 -25.24 12.12 -22.44
C GLU A 452 -25.43 12.17 -20.92
N SER A 453 -25.28 13.36 -20.31
CA SER A 453 -25.44 13.54 -18.86
C SER A 453 -26.91 13.53 -18.48
N GLY A 454 -27.26 12.71 -17.47
CA GLY A 454 -28.61 12.71 -16.88
C GLY A 454 -28.98 14.02 -16.16
N HIS A 455 -28.02 14.93 -16.02
CA HIS A 455 -28.18 16.22 -15.36
C HIS A 455 -28.60 17.36 -16.30
N VAL A 456 -28.65 17.13 -17.61
CA VAL A 456 -28.93 18.17 -18.60
C VAL A 456 -30.25 17.88 -19.32
N THR A 457 -31.16 18.84 -19.30
CA THR A 457 -32.34 18.85 -20.17
C THR A 457 -32.15 19.89 -21.27
N LEU A 458 -32.19 19.45 -22.52
CA LEU A 458 -32.06 20.32 -23.69
C LEU A 458 -33.42 20.94 -24.05
N ILE A 459 -33.52 22.28 -24.06
CA ILE A 459 -34.76 23.00 -24.41
C ILE A 459 -34.67 23.53 -25.86
N ASN A 460 -33.59 24.26 -26.16
CA ASN A 460 -33.23 24.64 -27.52
C ASN A 460 -31.81 24.16 -27.81
N ASN A 461 -31.69 23.20 -28.71
CA ASN A 461 -30.43 22.55 -28.99
C ASN A 461 -29.95 22.75 -30.42
N SER A 462 -30.52 23.67 -31.20
CA SER A 462 -30.12 23.89 -32.60
C SER A 462 -29.93 25.38 -32.90
N ILE A 463 -28.81 25.72 -33.54
CA ILE A 463 -28.47 27.08 -33.97
C ILE A 463 -28.06 27.07 -35.45
N ASP A 464 -28.62 27.99 -36.23
CA ASP A 464 -28.22 28.25 -37.62
C ASP A 464 -27.17 29.36 -37.66
N TYR A 465 -25.94 29.01 -38.04
CA TYR A 465 -24.82 29.94 -38.19
C TYR A 465 -24.70 30.52 -39.60
N GLY A 466 -25.49 30.03 -40.56
CA GLY A 466 -25.46 30.50 -41.95
C GLY A 466 -24.17 30.13 -42.67
N SER A 467 -23.53 31.09 -43.33
CA SER A 467 -22.26 30.87 -44.05
C SER A 467 -21.08 31.41 -43.25
N ILE A 468 -20.01 30.62 -43.19
CA ILE A 468 -18.77 30.96 -42.47
C ILE A 468 -17.61 30.88 -43.47
N SER A 469 -17.03 32.04 -43.80
CA SER A 469 -15.87 32.09 -44.70
C SER A 469 -14.68 31.33 -44.13
N SER A 470 -13.76 30.85 -44.96
CA SER A 470 -12.51 30.24 -44.53
C SER A 470 -11.75 31.16 -43.57
N GLY A 471 -11.33 30.62 -42.42
CA GLY A 471 -10.70 31.37 -41.32
C GLY A 471 -11.63 32.33 -40.58
N GLY A 472 -12.92 32.36 -40.93
CA GLY A 472 -13.92 33.21 -40.30
C GLY A 472 -14.52 32.60 -39.04
N THR A 473 -15.03 33.46 -38.17
CA THR A 473 -15.77 33.12 -36.95
C THR A 473 -17.12 33.82 -36.99
N VAL A 474 -18.20 33.08 -36.67
CA VAL A 474 -19.55 33.62 -36.56
C VAL A 474 -20.08 33.34 -35.15
N ASN A 475 -20.55 34.39 -34.48
CA ASN A 475 -21.22 34.27 -33.19
C ASN A 475 -22.62 33.68 -33.40
N ALA A 476 -23.06 32.84 -32.46
CA ALA A 476 -24.41 32.31 -32.46
C ALA A 476 -25.45 33.47 -32.48
N PRO A 477 -26.39 33.49 -33.44
CA PRO A 477 -27.45 34.50 -33.48
C PRO A 477 -28.54 34.27 -32.42
N THR A 478 -28.63 33.04 -31.88
CA THR A 478 -29.54 32.61 -30.83
C THR A 478 -28.82 31.67 -29.88
N PRO A 479 -29.18 31.57 -28.59
CA PRO A 479 -28.48 30.71 -27.65
C PRO A 479 -28.90 29.24 -27.77
N PHE A 480 -28.02 28.33 -27.34
CA PHE A 480 -28.46 27.04 -26.85
C PHE A 480 -29.12 27.26 -25.48
N LEU A 481 -30.27 26.63 -25.25
CA LEU A 481 -31.00 26.75 -23.99
C LEU A 481 -31.04 25.39 -23.33
N ILE A 482 -30.41 25.29 -22.17
CA ILE A 482 -30.37 24.07 -21.37
C ILE A 482 -30.87 24.35 -19.95
N ASN A 483 -31.49 23.34 -19.35
CA ASN A 483 -31.84 23.33 -17.95
C ASN A 483 -30.94 22.31 -17.23
N LEU A 484 -30.37 22.73 -16.11
CA LEU A 484 -29.49 21.94 -15.27
C LEU A 484 -30.28 21.40 -14.08
N ALA A 485 -30.09 20.11 -13.77
CA ALA A 485 -30.67 19.51 -12.57
C ALA A 485 -30.23 20.30 -11.32
N GLU A 486 -31.10 20.42 -10.33
CA GLU A 486 -30.73 20.99 -9.04
C GLU A 486 -29.69 20.10 -8.34
N GLY A 487 -28.87 20.70 -7.46
CA GLY A 487 -28.01 19.93 -6.57
C GLY A 487 -26.77 19.32 -7.22
N LEU A 488 -26.30 19.87 -8.35
CA LEU A 488 -25.09 19.37 -8.98
C LEU A 488 -23.85 19.52 -8.08
N PRO A 489 -23.00 18.49 -7.98
CA PRO A 489 -21.68 18.63 -7.41
C PRO A 489 -20.83 19.64 -8.18
N ASP A 490 -19.90 20.27 -7.47
CA ASP A 490 -18.90 21.14 -8.08
C ASP A 490 -18.12 20.41 -9.19
N ASN A 491 -17.83 21.10 -10.30
CA ASN A 491 -17.14 20.54 -11.48
C ASN A 491 -17.81 19.32 -12.13
N SER A 492 -19.13 19.15 -11.94
CA SER A 492 -19.89 18.11 -12.64
C SER A 492 -19.71 18.18 -14.15
N ASN A 493 -19.33 17.07 -14.77
CA ASN A 493 -19.19 16.99 -16.23
C ASN A 493 -20.56 16.85 -16.90
N LEU A 494 -20.93 17.86 -17.71
CA LEU A 494 -22.18 17.87 -18.45
C LEU A 494 -22.14 17.07 -19.77
N ASN A 495 -20.96 16.60 -20.19
CA ASN A 495 -20.76 15.86 -21.44
C ASN A 495 -21.42 16.52 -22.66
N LEU A 496 -21.29 17.84 -22.77
CA LEU A 496 -21.92 18.62 -23.84
C LEU A 496 -21.11 18.52 -25.13
N ILE A 497 -21.74 18.06 -26.22
CA ILE A 497 -21.14 17.95 -27.55
C ILE A 497 -22.00 18.72 -28.54
N VAL A 498 -21.36 19.61 -29.31
CA VAL A 498 -22.01 20.34 -30.40
C VAL A 498 -21.61 19.67 -31.72
N ASN A 499 -22.60 19.10 -32.41
CA ASN A 499 -22.43 18.49 -33.72
C ASN A 499 -22.72 19.52 -34.81
N PHE A 500 -21.77 19.76 -35.71
CA PHE A 500 -21.94 20.68 -36.83
C PHE A 500 -22.30 19.93 -38.11
N THR A 501 -23.32 20.43 -38.79
CA THR A 501 -23.73 19.97 -40.12
C THR A 501 -23.60 21.10 -41.14
N ILE A 502 -23.29 20.74 -42.38
CA ILE A 502 -23.13 21.66 -43.51
C ILE A 502 -24.00 21.12 -44.63
N ASN A 503 -24.93 21.93 -45.13
CA ASN A 503 -25.90 21.49 -46.15
C ASN A 503 -26.65 20.20 -45.73
N ASN A 504 -26.92 20.01 -44.44
CA ASN A 504 -27.52 18.82 -43.81
C ASN A 504 -26.67 17.54 -43.84
N ALA A 505 -25.35 17.65 -44.08
CA ALA A 505 -24.41 16.54 -43.92
C ALA A 505 -23.53 16.78 -42.68
N GLU A 506 -23.24 15.72 -41.92
CA GLU A 506 -22.31 15.79 -40.78
C GLU A 506 -20.92 16.29 -41.23
N ASN A 507 -20.33 17.20 -40.47
CA ASN A 507 -18.99 17.72 -40.71
C ASN A 507 -18.04 17.42 -39.56
N SER A 508 -18.43 17.77 -38.33
CA SER A 508 -17.56 17.71 -37.16
C SER A 508 -18.36 17.75 -35.86
N SER A 509 -17.66 17.54 -34.75
CA SER A 509 -18.19 17.75 -33.40
C SER A 509 -17.17 18.48 -32.54
N GLY A 510 -17.66 19.31 -31.62
CA GLY A 510 -16.84 19.98 -30.60
C GLY A 510 -17.32 19.67 -29.20
N LEU A 511 -16.37 19.44 -28.29
CA LEU A 511 -16.64 19.32 -26.86
C LEU A 511 -16.86 20.73 -26.27
N LEU A 512 -17.99 20.94 -25.62
CA LEU A 512 -18.31 22.19 -24.95
C LEU A 512 -18.12 22.02 -23.44
N ASN A 513 -17.02 22.51 -22.92
CA ASN A 513 -16.76 22.51 -21.48
C ASN A 513 -17.46 23.69 -20.82
N VAL A 514 -18.30 23.40 -19.83
CA VAL A 514 -18.99 24.40 -19.01
C VAL A 514 -18.62 24.10 -17.56
N ASN A 515 -18.02 25.07 -16.89
CA ASN A 515 -17.69 24.93 -15.47
C ASN A 515 -18.97 25.02 -14.65
N ILE A 516 -19.18 24.03 -13.79
CA ILE A 516 -20.36 23.95 -12.92
C ILE A 516 -19.94 24.31 -11.51
N SER A 517 -20.60 25.32 -10.97
CA SER A 517 -20.46 25.71 -9.57
C SER A 517 -21.46 24.94 -8.72
N GLY A 518 -20.95 24.21 -7.72
CA GLY A 518 -21.75 23.38 -6.84
C GLY A 518 -21.10 23.13 -5.48
N ASN A 519 -21.71 22.24 -4.70
CA ASN A 519 -21.17 21.83 -3.41
C ASN A 519 -20.18 20.66 -3.60
N ASN A 520 -19.21 20.53 -2.70
CA ASN A 520 -18.39 19.32 -2.57
C ASN A 520 -18.09 19.06 -1.10
N LEU A 521 -18.99 18.31 -0.46
CA LEU A 521 -19.00 18.05 0.98
C LEU A 521 -18.40 16.68 1.30
N PHE A 522 -17.47 16.65 2.25
CA PHE A 522 -16.96 15.43 2.85
C PHE A 522 -16.70 15.60 4.35
N ALA A 523 -16.71 14.50 5.10
CA ALA A 523 -16.42 14.51 6.53
C ALA A 523 -14.92 14.77 6.79
N SER A 524 -14.60 15.70 7.70
CA SER A 524 -13.23 16.09 8.07
C SER A 524 -12.86 15.76 9.51
N GLY A 525 -13.84 15.54 10.39
CA GLY A 525 -13.59 15.30 11.81
C GLY A 525 -14.83 14.85 12.59
N ILE A 526 -14.61 14.44 13.83
CA ILE A 526 -15.66 14.02 14.78
C ILE A 526 -15.40 14.63 16.16
N ASP A 527 -16.48 15.01 16.86
CA ASP A 527 -16.49 15.48 18.26
C ASP A 527 -17.45 14.59 19.05
N VAL A 528 -16.93 13.68 19.88
CA VAL A 528 -17.76 12.86 20.75
C VAL A 528 -18.01 13.60 22.06
N ILE A 529 -19.25 14.01 22.28
CA ILE A 529 -19.63 14.92 23.35
C ILE A 529 -19.31 14.31 24.71
N GLY A 530 -18.42 14.99 25.45
CA GLY A 530 -18.01 14.58 26.80
C GLY A 530 -16.83 13.61 26.83
N SER A 531 -16.29 13.23 25.66
CA SER A 531 -14.98 12.57 25.53
C SER A 531 -13.89 13.61 25.28
N THR A 532 -12.71 13.42 25.87
CA THR A 532 -11.54 14.25 25.53
C THR A 532 -10.75 13.71 24.34
N ASN A 533 -11.01 12.46 23.95
CA ASN A 533 -10.28 11.72 22.91
C ASN A 533 -11.22 11.27 21.78
N ASP A 534 -12.43 11.84 21.70
CA ASP A 534 -13.43 11.51 20.69
C ASP A 534 -13.75 10.00 20.52
N VAL A 535 -13.79 9.26 21.64
CA VAL A 535 -14.16 7.84 21.68
C VAL A 535 -15.60 7.63 22.14
N LEU A 536 -16.28 6.62 21.59
CA LEU A 536 -17.61 6.19 22.03
C LEU A 536 -17.53 5.47 23.38
N THR A 537 -18.59 5.55 24.19
CA THR A 537 -18.66 4.88 25.49
C THR A 537 -19.05 3.42 25.29
N VAL A 538 -18.31 2.48 25.89
CA VAL A 538 -18.62 1.03 25.84
C VAL A 538 -19.89 0.72 26.62
N GLY A 539 -20.79 -0.09 26.04
CA GLY A 539 -22.05 -0.50 26.66
C GLY A 539 -23.00 0.65 26.98
N GLY A 540 -22.74 1.82 26.41
CA GLY A 540 -23.44 3.05 26.74
C GLY A 540 -23.79 3.84 25.50
N THR A 541 -24.56 4.90 25.74
CA THR A 541 -24.97 5.83 24.71
C THR A 541 -23.97 6.97 24.60
N SER A 542 -23.54 7.25 23.37
CA SER A 542 -22.70 8.39 23.03
C SER A 542 -23.42 9.30 22.06
N ASN A 543 -23.28 10.61 22.31
CA ASN A 543 -23.70 11.65 21.39
C ASN A 543 -22.47 12.23 20.71
N PHE A 544 -22.52 12.45 19.39
CA PHE A 544 -21.39 13.03 18.67
C PHE A 544 -21.81 13.94 17.52
N LYS A 545 -20.84 14.73 17.06
CA LYS A 545 -20.96 15.60 15.90
C LYS A 545 -19.93 15.21 14.86
N ILE A 546 -20.27 15.39 13.60
CA ILE A 546 -19.37 15.25 12.47
C ILE A 546 -19.12 16.63 11.87
N GLU A 547 -17.85 16.94 11.63
CA GLU A 547 -17.42 18.12 10.88
C GLU A 547 -17.47 17.83 9.39
N LEU A 548 -18.09 18.73 8.62
CA LEU A 548 -18.09 18.70 7.17
C LEU A 548 -17.19 19.80 6.63
N LYS A 549 -16.33 19.45 5.68
CA LYS A 549 -15.59 20.38 4.83
C LYS A 549 -16.30 20.57 3.52
N ASN A 550 -16.45 21.83 3.07
CA ASN A 550 -16.94 22.13 1.73
C ASN A 550 -15.81 22.65 0.83
N SER A 551 -15.33 21.79 -0.06
CA SER A 551 -14.34 22.18 -1.08
C SER A 551 -14.96 22.68 -2.39
N GLY A 552 -16.30 22.72 -2.47
CA GLY A 552 -17.02 23.19 -3.65
C GLY A 552 -17.13 24.71 -3.70
N SER A 553 -17.47 25.25 -4.86
CA SER A 553 -17.53 26.71 -5.09
C SER A 553 -18.78 27.39 -4.52
N THR A 554 -19.85 26.65 -4.17
CA THR A 554 -21.08 27.23 -3.60
C THR A 554 -21.23 26.94 -2.11
N HIS A 555 -21.99 27.79 -1.41
CA HIS A 555 -22.35 27.55 -0.01
C HIS A 555 -23.40 26.45 0.09
N ALA A 556 -23.11 25.39 0.84
CA ALA A 556 -24.10 24.39 1.17
C ALA A 556 -24.97 24.90 2.33
N SER A 557 -26.27 25.08 2.10
CA SER A 557 -27.20 25.57 3.12
C SER A 557 -28.21 24.49 3.50
N THR A 558 -28.56 24.40 4.79
CA THR A 558 -29.57 23.46 5.30
C THR A 558 -29.22 22.00 4.96
N VAL A 559 -27.98 21.59 5.23
CA VAL A 559 -27.51 20.23 4.96
C VAL A 559 -28.11 19.28 5.98
N THR A 560 -28.73 18.21 5.52
CA THR A 560 -29.14 17.08 6.35
C THR A 560 -28.20 15.93 6.10
N GLY A 561 -27.90 15.15 7.14
CA GLY A 561 -27.06 13.97 7.01
C GLY A 561 -27.69 12.78 7.70
N THR A 562 -27.43 11.59 7.17
CA THR A 562 -27.78 10.32 7.82
C THR A 562 -26.55 9.46 7.94
N ILE A 563 -26.35 8.82 9.09
CA ILE A 563 -25.29 7.84 9.29
C ILE A 563 -25.81 6.41 9.14
N ALA A 564 -24.93 5.54 8.64
CA ALA A 564 -25.10 4.10 8.67
C ALA A 564 -23.80 3.46 9.18
N CYS A 565 -23.91 2.35 9.89
CA CYS A 565 -22.77 1.57 10.36
C CYS A 565 -23.07 0.09 10.12
N ALA A 566 -22.13 -0.64 9.55
CA ALA A 566 -22.25 -2.08 9.36
C ALA A 566 -21.79 -2.88 10.60
N SER A 567 -21.16 -2.22 11.58
CA SER A 567 -20.65 -2.87 12.78
C SER A 567 -21.79 -3.44 13.62
N PRO A 568 -21.74 -4.72 14.00
CA PRO A 568 -22.74 -5.31 14.89
C PRO A 568 -22.67 -4.76 16.32
N TYR A 569 -21.59 -4.05 16.68
CA TYR A 569 -21.38 -3.48 18.00
C TYR A 569 -22.09 -2.14 18.21
N VAL A 570 -22.70 -1.58 17.17
CA VAL A 570 -23.29 -0.23 17.18
C VAL A 570 -24.76 -0.30 16.84
N GLU A 571 -25.60 0.15 17.75
CA GLU A 571 -27.01 0.48 17.50
C GLU A 571 -27.12 1.99 17.29
N ILE A 572 -27.70 2.40 16.15
CA ILE A 572 -27.94 3.82 15.88
C ILE A 572 -29.30 4.20 16.47
N LEU A 573 -29.29 5.08 17.46
CA LEU A 573 -30.49 5.57 18.16
C LEU A 573 -31.05 6.84 17.51
N ASP A 574 -30.17 7.73 17.08
CA ASP A 574 -30.46 8.88 16.23
C ASP A 574 -29.45 8.93 15.09
N ASN A 575 -29.94 8.72 13.87
CA ASN A 575 -29.11 8.70 12.69
C ASN A 575 -29.11 10.03 11.94
N GLU A 576 -29.78 11.08 12.41
CA GLU A 576 -29.95 12.33 11.67
C GLU A 576 -29.03 13.46 12.18
N GLY A 577 -28.35 14.12 11.24
CA GLY A 577 -27.53 15.31 11.50
C GLY A 577 -28.04 16.51 10.72
N PHE A 578 -27.82 17.71 11.28
CA PHE A 578 -28.20 18.96 10.61
C PHE A 578 -27.11 20.02 10.72
N TRP A 579 -26.72 20.57 9.56
CA TRP A 579 -25.85 21.73 9.44
C TRP A 579 -26.64 22.89 8.84
N SER A 580 -26.67 24.03 9.52
CA SER A 580 -27.36 25.21 9.01
C SER A 580 -26.73 25.71 7.70
N SER A 581 -25.40 25.66 7.64
CA SER A 581 -24.62 26.01 6.45
C SER A 581 -23.18 25.52 6.59
N VAL A 582 -22.58 25.09 5.48
CA VAL A 582 -21.14 24.87 5.33
C VAL A 582 -20.67 25.76 4.18
N MET A 583 -19.93 26.81 4.51
CA MET A 583 -19.50 27.81 3.53
C MET A 583 -18.42 27.22 2.62
N SER A 584 -18.34 27.68 1.38
CA SER A 584 -17.28 27.29 0.44
C SER A 584 -15.90 27.57 1.03
N GLY A 585 -15.03 26.57 1.05
CA GLY A 585 -13.69 26.63 1.63
C GLY A 585 -13.61 26.42 3.16
N ASP A 586 -14.75 26.39 3.86
CA ASP A 586 -14.81 26.30 5.33
C ASP A 586 -15.25 24.90 5.81
N ASP A 587 -15.05 24.69 7.11
CA ASP A 587 -15.47 23.50 7.86
C ASP A 587 -16.59 23.86 8.85
N ALA A 588 -17.53 22.93 9.10
CA ALA A 588 -18.57 23.11 10.12
C ALA A 588 -19.09 21.79 10.71
N TYR A 589 -19.27 21.76 12.03
CA TYR A 589 -19.98 20.69 12.73
C TYR A 589 -21.50 20.79 12.59
N ASN A 590 -22.20 19.67 12.71
CA ASN A 590 -23.65 19.67 12.90
C ASN A 590 -23.99 20.43 14.19
N GLY A 591 -25.13 21.13 14.16
CA GLY A 591 -25.53 22.05 15.22
C GLY A 591 -25.88 21.37 16.54
N SER A 592 -27.10 21.57 17.03
CA SER A 592 -27.58 20.91 18.26
C SER A 592 -28.25 19.56 18.02
N ASN A 593 -28.36 19.11 16.77
CA ASN A 593 -28.88 17.79 16.43
C ASN A 593 -27.71 16.82 16.36
N TYR A 594 -27.45 16.11 17.45
CA TYR A 594 -26.34 15.17 17.56
C TYR A 594 -26.74 13.83 16.96
N PHE A 595 -25.76 13.10 16.44
CA PHE A 595 -25.94 11.68 16.21
C PHE A 595 -25.88 10.98 17.56
N GLU A 596 -26.75 10.00 17.76
CA GLU A 596 -26.81 9.23 18.99
C GLU A 596 -26.68 7.75 18.66
N VAL A 597 -25.70 7.10 19.27
CA VAL A 597 -25.45 5.67 19.11
C VAL A 597 -25.31 5.02 20.47
N SER A 598 -25.78 3.78 20.58
CA SER A 598 -25.45 2.89 21.70
C SER A 598 -24.46 1.86 21.23
N THR A 599 -23.40 1.64 22.00
CA THR A 599 -22.51 0.50 21.75
C THR A 599 -22.93 -0.67 22.64
N LEU A 600 -22.63 -1.89 22.21
CA LEU A 600 -22.87 -3.08 23.03
C LEU A 600 -21.90 -3.11 24.22
N GLU A 601 -22.35 -3.62 25.38
CA GLU A 601 -21.49 -3.84 26.56
C GLU A 601 -20.39 -4.86 26.26
N SER A 602 -20.67 -5.78 25.34
CA SER A 602 -19.70 -6.70 24.79
C SER A 602 -18.75 -6.07 23.77
N SER A 603 -18.70 -4.76 23.56
CA SER A 603 -17.70 -4.17 22.63
C SER A 603 -16.32 -4.15 23.29
N ILE A 604 -15.28 -4.56 22.58
CA ILE A 604 -13.89 -4.48 23.09
C ILE A 604 -13.44 -3.01 23.02
N PRO A 605 -12.97 -2.42 24.13
CA PRO A 605 -12.34 -1.11 24.10
C PRO A 605 -11.17 -1.07 23.10
N GLY A 606 -11.15 -0.05 22.24
CA GLY A 606 -10.19 0.06 21.12
C GLY A 606 -10.76 -0.36 19.75
N THR A 607 -11.94 -0.99 19.70
CA THR A 607 -12.59 -1.36 18.42
C THR A 607 -12.84 -0.11 17.57
N ILE A 608 -12.33 -0.10 16.34
CA ILE A 608 -12.62 0.94 15.35
C ILE A 608 -13.87 0.57 14.56
N VAL A 609 -14.81 1.50 14.46
CA VAL A 609 -16.02 1.36 13.64
C VAL A 609 -16.09 2.43 12.56
N HIS A 610 -16.55 2.03 11.38
CA HIS A 610 -16.73 2.91 10.23
C HIS A 610 -18.18 3.35 10.11
N PHE A 611 -18.42 4.65 10.18
CA PHE A 611 -19.70 5.25 9.82
C PHE A 611 -19.67 5.77 8.39
N ILE A 612 -20.66 5.39 7.60
CA ILE A 612 -20.93 5.98 6.30
C ILE A 612 -21.90 7.13 6.52
N LEU A 613 -21.40 8.36 6.40
CA LEU A 613 -22.21 9.57 6.41
C LEU A 613 -22.73 9.84 5.01
N ASN A 614 -24.04 9.92 4.84
CA ASN A 614 -24.71 10.35 3.61
C ASN A 614 -25.31 11.73 3.85
N VAL A 615 -24.88 12.75 3.12
CA VAL A 615 -25.40 14.11 3.24
C VAL A 615 -26.27 14.46 2.05
N SER A 616 -27.24 15.35 2.28
CA SER A 616 -28.07 15.91 1.24
C SER A 616 -28.43 17.37 1.49
N THR A 617 -28.73 18.12 0.43
CA THR A 617 -29.30 19.48 0.53
C THR A 617 -30.72 19.53 -0.04
N PRO A 618 -31.54 20.55 0.28
CA PRO A 618 -32.89 20.69 -0.28
C PRO A 618 -32.91 20.80 -1.81
N GLN A 619 -31.82 21.26 -2.41
CA GLN A 619 -31.62 21.33 -3.86
C GLN A 619 -31.27 19.96 -4.47
N GLY A 620 -31.18 18.89 -3.68
CA GLY A 620 -30.94 17.53 -4.18
C GLY A 620 -29.46 17.15 -4.34
N TYR A 621 -28.51 17.96 -3.87
CA TYR A 621 -27.11 17.55 -3.80
C TYR A 621 -26.99 16.38 -2.83
N VAL A 622 -26.16 15.39 -3.17
CA VAL A 622 -25.83 14.26 -2.30
C VAL A 622 -24.33 13.94 -2.36
N SER A 623 -23.76 13.57 -1.22
CA SER A 623 -22.43 12.94 -1.16
C SER A 623 -22.35 11.96 0.00
N ASN A 624 -21.33 11.11 -0.04
CA ASN A 624 -21.02 10.19 1.05
C ASN A 624 -19.57 10.35 1.50
N SER A 625 -19.32 9.99 2.75
CA SER A 625 -17.98 9.93 3.34
C SER A 625 -17.92 8.82 4.38
N VAL A 626 -16.74 8.25 4.57
CA VAL A 626 -16.49 7.28 5.64
C VAL A 626 -15.74 8.00 6.76
N ILE A 627 -16.19 7.79 8.00
CA ILE A 627 -15.50 8.29 9.19
C ILE A 627 -15.27 7.16 10.18
N GLU A 628 -14.07 7.10 10.72
CA GLU A 628 -13.63 6.10 11.70
C GLU A 628 -13.81 6.64 13.12
N VAL A 629 -14.33 5.81 14.01
CA VAL A 629 -14.54 6.18 15.41
C VAL A 629 -14.17 4.99 16.30
N GLN A 630 -13.41 5.25 17.35
CA GLN A 630 -13.02 4.23 18.32
C GLN A 630 -14.10 4.05 19.40
N ILE A 631 -14.39 2.81 19.78
CA ILE A 631 -15.24 2.46 20.92
C ILE A 631 -14.35 2.23 22.15
N GLY A 632 -14.53 3.03 23.20
CA GLY A 632 -13.77 2.94 24.44
C GLY A 632 -12.29 3.30 24.29
N THR A 633 -11.54 3.26 25.39
CA THR A 633 -10.08 3.36 25.37
C THR A 633 -9.54 2.03 25.91
N PRO A 634 -8.70 1.30 25.16
CA PRO A 634 -8.14 0.04 25.62
C PRO A 634 -7.31 0.23 26.89
N THR A 635 -7.40 -0.73 27.78
CA THR A 635 -6.55 -0.86 28.96
C THR A 635 -5.78 -2.17 28.90
N ILE A 636 -4.75 -2.33 29.74
CA ILE A 636 -3.97 -3.58 29.88
C ILE A 636 -4.76 -4.79 30.43
N THR A 637 -6.08 -4.67 30.53
CA THR A 637 -7.01 -5.73 30.96
C THR A 637 -8.12 -5.95 29.93
N ASP A 638 -7.93 -5.40 28.73
CA ASP A 638 -8.79 -5.58 27.57
C ASP A 638 -8.00 -6.32 26.47
N PRO A 639 -8.64 -7.21 25.70
CA PRO A 639 -7.98 -7.93 24.64
C PRO A 639 -7.54 -7.01 23.52
N MET A 640 -6.42 -7.36 22.89
CA MET A 640 -5.91 -6.69 21.70
C MET A 640 -6.63 -7.18 20.44
N GLY A 641 -6.95 -6.28 19.52
CA GLY A 641 -7.55 -6.59 18.22
C GLY A 641 -9.01 -6.13 18.07
N PRO A 642 -9.72 -6.56 17.02
CA PRO A 642 -9.25 -7.54 16.05
C PRO A 642 -8.29 -6.92 15.02
N ASP A 643 -7.48 -7.75 14.37
CA ASP A 643 -6.88 -7.36 13.08
C ASP A 643 -7.93 -7.34 11.95
N ALA A 644 -7.51 -6.94 10.73
CA ALA A 644 -8.41 -6.84 9.59
C ALA A 644 -9.07 -8.18 9.18
N TYR A 645 -8.48 -9.32 9.55
CA TYR A 645 -9.04 -10.65 9.30
C TYR A 645 -10.06 -11.05 10.39
N GLY A 646 -9.78 -10.70 11.65
CA GLY A 646 -10.65 -10.95 12.79
C GLY A 646 -10.00 -11.61 14.00
N TYR A 647 -8.67 -11.74 14.05
CA TYR A 647 -7.98 -12.32 15.21
C TYR A 647 -7.86 -11.32 16.36
N TYR A 648 -7.98 -11.83 17.58
CA TYR A 648 -7.74 -11.13 18.83
C TYR A 648 -6.61 -11.83 19.61
N ILE A 649 -5.92 -11.10 20.48
CA ILE A 649 -5.06 -11.65 21.53
C ILE A 649 -5.67 -11.33 22.89
N TYR A 650 -6.05 -12.38 23.63
CA TYR A 650 -6.45 -12.31 25.03
C TYR A 650 -5.27 -12.67 25.92
N ASP A 651 -4.93 -11.82 26.87
CA ASP A 651 -3.91 -12.11 27.86
C ASP A 651 -4.50 -12.58 29.19
N SER A 652 -3.68 -13.21 30.04
CA SER A 652 -4.11 -13.73 31.34
C SER A 652 -4.54 -12.66 32.37
N GLY A 653 -4.28 -11.38 32.07
CA GLY A 653 -4.75 -10.20 32.80
C GLY A 653 -6.15 -9.73 32.39
N ASP A 654 -6.68 -10.19 31.26
CA ASP A 654 -8.03 -9.91 30.74
C ASP A 654 -9.15 -10.60 31.53
N ILE A 655 -9.06 -10.60 32.86
CA ILE A 655 -9.95 -11.33 33.77
C ILE A 655 -11.44 -10.96 33.65
N GLY A 656 -11.75 -9.87 32.94
CA GLY A 656 -13.13 -9.48 32.60
C GLY A 656 -13.76 -10.31 31.48
N TYR A 657 -12.97 -11.09 30.73
CA TYR A 657 -13.38 -11.85 29.56
C TYR A 657 -13.31 -13.35 29.84
N THR A 658 -14.41 -14.08 29.60
CA THR A 658 -14.51 -15.51 29.93
C THR A 658 -13.48 -16.39 29.21
N ILE A 659 -13.03 -15.97 28.04
CA ILE A 659 -12.01 -16.69 27.26
C ILE A 659 -10.58 -16.28 27.59
N SER A 660 -10.37 -15.38 28.56
CA SER A 660 -9.04 -15.04 29.03
C SER A 660 -8.30 -16.32 29.48
N PRO A 661 -7.08 -16.56 28.96
CA PRO A 661 -6.36 -17.78 29.25
C PRO A 661 -5.91 -17.81 30.72
N THR A 662 -6.09 -18.95 31.38
CA THR A 662 -5.42 -19.21 32.65
C THR A 662 -4.10 -19.94 32.39
N TYR A 663 -3.01 -19.40 32.91
CA TYR A 663 -1.71 -20.06 32.84
C TYR A 663 -1.78 -21.47 33.46
N ASN A 664 -1.51 -22.48 32.63
CA ASN A 664 -1.53 -23.89 33.00
C ASN A 664 -0.46 -24.65 32.23
N TRP A 665 0.74 -24.66 32.81
CA TRP A 665 1.92 -25.26 32.21
C TRP A 665 1.81 -26.78 32.04
N VAL A 666 2.18 -27.26 30.85
CA VAL A 666 2.32 -28.68 30.55
C VAL A 666 3.77 -28.94 30.18
N GLU A 667 4.48 -29.74 30.97
CA GLU A 667 5.86 -30.10 30.64
C GLU A 667 5.89 -31.11 29.48
N VAL A 668 6.51 -30.72 28.38
CA VAL A 668 6.69 -31.53 27.17
C VAL A 668 8.09 -32.17 27.14
N ASP A 669 9.10 -31.52 27.73
CA ASP A 669 10.48 -32.03 27.76
C ASP A 669 10.57 -33.36 28.53
N SER A 670 10.90 -34.43 27.80
CA SER A 670 11.01 -35.78 28.36
C SER A 670 12.10 -35.95 29.40
N ARG A 671 13.08 -35.02 29.49
CA ARG A 671 14.07 -35.01 30.58
C ARG A 671 13.49 -34.59 31.93
N TYR A 672 12.36 -33.89 31.92
CA TYR A 672 11.71 -33.35 33.10
C TYR A 672 10.33 -33.99 33.37
N GLY A 673 10.08 -35.14 32.76
CA GLY A 673 8.86 -35.92 32.97
C GLY A 673 7.75 -35.68 31.93
N GLY A 674 8.02 -34.88 30.90
CA GLY A 674 7.12 -34.70 29.76
C GLY A 674 7.07 -35.89 28.81
N SER A 675 6.08 -35.89 27.90
CA SER A 675 5.86 -36.96 26.92
C SER A 675 6.32 -36.62 25.50
N GLY A 676 7.01 -35.49 25.32
CA GLY A 676 7.39 -34.98 24.01
C GLY A 676 8.64 -35.59 23.40
N THR A 677 8.74 -35.36 22.10
CA THR A 677 9.85 -35.77 21.24
C THR A 677 10.77 -34.57 21.00
N HIS A 678 12.08 -34.79 21.13
CA HIS A 678 13.09 -33.78 20.87
C HIS A 678 13.27 -33.59 19.35
N LEU A 679 13.17 -32.34 18.88
CA LEU A 679 13.52 -31.96 17.52
C LEU A 679 15.05 -31.90 17.40
N SER A 680 15.66 -33.03 17.03
CA SER A 680 17.11 -33.20 17.12
C SER A 680 17.90 -32.55 15.98
N SER A 681 17.23 -32.06 14.94
CA SER A 681 17.85 -31.34 13.83
C SER A 681 18.16 -29.89 14.21
N LEU A 682 17.46 -29.34 15.20
CA LEU A 682 17.77 -28.02 15.76
C LEU A 682 19.01 -28.12 16.65
N THR A 683 20.11 -27.54 16.20
CA THR A 683 21.46 -27.63 16.80
C THR A 683 22.08 -26.27 17.11
N ASP A 684 21.26 -25.24 17.19
CA ASP A 684 21.65 -23.85 17.39
C ASP A 684 22.58 -23.62 18.59
N ASN A 685 23.80 -23.15 18.28
CA ASN A 685 24.86 -22.86 19.24
C ASN A 685 25.01 -21.35 19.52
N GLY A 686 24.03 -20.54 19.12
CA GLY A 686 24.01 -19.09 19.09
C GLY A 686 24.48 -18.50 17.76
N ASN A 687 24.47 -17.17 17.66
CA ASN A 687 24.94 -16.33 16.55
C ASN A 687 25.48 -17.03 15.28
N ASN A 688 24.63 -17.06 14.25
CA ASN A 688 24.85 -17.70 12.94
C ASN A 688 24.87 -19.23 12.98
N GLY A 689 24.31 -19.84 14.03
CA GLY A 689 24.07 -21.28 14.13
C GLY A 689 22.59 -21.62 14.15
N ASP A 690 21.75 -20.64 13.85
CA ASP A 690 20.29 -20.69 13.87
C ASP A 690 19.77 -21.81 12.95
N ASP A 691 18.73 -22.53 13.38
CA ASP A 691 18.20 -23.67 12.61
C ASP A 691 16.66 -23.60 12.57
N VAL A 692 16.08 -24.11 11.48
CA VAL A 692 14.64 -24.33 11.31
C VAL A 692 14.35 -25.78 10.93
N GLU A 693 13.25 -26.34 11.46
CA GLU A 693 12.79 -27.69 11.14
C GLU A 693 11.30 -27.67 10.78
N THR A 694 10.97 -28.09 9.55
CA THR A 694 9.59 -28.31 9.11
C THR A 694 9.10 -29.69 9.53
N ILE A 695 7.93 -29.72 10.17
CA ILE A 695 7.30 -30.94 10.66
C ILE A 695 5.83 -31.01 10.23
N SER A 696 5.32 -32.22 10.02
CA SER A 696 3.89 -32.41 9.76
C SER A 696 3.06 -32.14 11.01
N LEU A 697 1.96 -31.41 10.84
CA LEU A 697 0.96 -31.21 11.87
C LEU A 697 0.15 -32.50 12.09
N PRO A 698 -0.28 -32.78 13.34
CA PRO A 698 -1.10 -33.96 13.64
C PRO A 698 -2.56 -33.84 13.16
N PHE A 699 -2.99 -32.64 12.78
CA PHE A 699 -4.30 -32.30 12.22
C PHE A 699 -4.12 -31.10 11.28
N THR A 700 -5.03 -30.92 10.32
CA THR A 700 -5.05 -29.72 9.47
C THR A 700 -5.38 -28.50 10.32
N PHE A 701 -4.49 -27.50 10.32
CA PHE A 701 -4.67 -26.27 11.06
C PHE A 701 -5.02 -25.13 10.10
N LYS A 702 -6.05 -24.36 10.41
CA LYS A 702 -6.47 -23.24 9.59
C LYS A 702 -6.00 -21.93 10.22
N PHE A 703 -5.27 -21.11 9.46
CA PHE A 703 -4.68 -19.85 9.91
C PHE A 703 -4.86 -18.78 8.82
N TYR A 704 -5.44 -17.62 9.17
CA TYR A 704 -5.81 -16.55 8.23
C TYR A 704 -6.57 -17.05 6.99
N GLY A 705 -7.45 -18.03 7.18
CA GLY A 705 -8.28 -18.56 6.09
C GLY A 705 -7.66 -19.69 5.29
N GLN A 706 -6.36 -19.95 5.44
CA GLN A 706 -5.65 -21.00 4.72
C GLN A 706 -5.46 -22.26 5.58
N GLU A 707 -5.51 -23.43 4.95
CA GLU A 707 -5.34 -24.72 5.61
C GLU A 707 -3.88 -25.21 5.46
N TYR A 708 -3.29 -25.64 6.56
CA TYR A 708 -1.91 -26.12 6.64
C TYR A 708 -1.84 -27.51 7.26
N ASP A 709 -1.01 -28.37 6.69
CA ASP A 709 -0.72 -29.72 7.19
C ASP A 709 0.72 -29.85 7.73
N GLU A 710 1.50 -28.77 7.68
CA GLU A 710 2.87 -28.70 8.15
C GLU A 710 3.18 -27.33 8.75
N ILE A 711 4.21 -27.28 9.59
CA ILE A 711 4.65 -26.08 10.29
C ILE A 711 6.17 -26.09 10.42
N SER A 712 6.80 -24.94 10.24
CA SER A 712 8.23 -24.73 10.43
C SER A 712 8.51 -24.16 11.81
N VAL A 713 9.43 -24.80 12.54
CA VAL A 713 9.79 -24.47 13.93
C VAL A 713 11.23 -23.98 13.98
N CYS A 714 11.45 -22.73 14.38
CA CYS A 714 12.78 -22.16 14.50
C CYS A 714 13.34 -22.24 15.93
N SER A 715 14.65 -22.40 16.06
CA SER A 715 15.35 -22.31 17.35
C SER A 715 15.14 -20.95 18.05
N ASN A 716 14.91 -19.88 17.28
CA ASN A 716 14.74 -18.49 17.70
C ASN A 716 13.32 -18.11 18.17
N GLY A 717 12.50 -19.10 18.57
CA GLY A 717 11.26 -18.86 19.30
C GLY A 717 10.07 -18.39 18.46
N TRP A 718 10.12 -18.65 17.15
CA TRP A 718 9.01 -18.41 16.23
C TRP A 718 8.61 -19.67 15.46
N LEU A 719 7.39 -19.62 14.90
CA LEU A 719 6.82 -20.61 14.00
C LEU A 719 6.39 -19.94 12.69
N SER A 720 6.39 -20.68 11.59
CA SER A 720 5.78 -20.26 10.32
C SER A 720 4.87 -21.39 9.82
N MET A 721 3.66 -21.04 9.40
CA MET A 721 2.71 -22.01 8.83
C MET A 721 3.18 -22.45 7.45
N GLY A 722 3.31 -23.76 7.24
CA GLY A 722 3.94 -24.32 6.04
C GLY A 722 5.45 -24.52 6.16
N GLU A 723 6.10 -24.74 5.02
CA GLU A 723 7.55 -24.86 4.88
C GLU A 723 8.20 -23.48 4.80
N SER A 724 9.24 -23.24 5.61
CA SER A 724 10.09 -22.06 5.53
C SER A 724 11.55 -22.47 5.80
N SER A 725 12.47 -21.95 4.99
CA SER A 725 13.90 -22.11 5.17
C SER A 725 14.55 -20.95 5.92
N LEU A 726 13.77 -19.93 6.33
CA LEU A 726 14.30 -18.77 7.02
C LEU A 726 14.82 -19.15 8.41
N GLU A 727 15.97 -18.59 8.77
CA GLU A 727 16.62 -18.78 10.07
C GLU A 727 16.72 -17.45 10.85
N SER A 728 15.73 -16.56 10.66
CA SER A 728 15.76 -15.19 11.18
C SER A 728 15.91 -15.14 12.71
N PHE A 729 17.11 -14.83 13.17
CA PHE A 729 17.44 -14.55 14.58
C PHE A 729 17.23 -13.08 14.96
N ARG A 730 17.23 -12.17 13.98
CA ARG A 730 16.91 -10.76 14.23
C ARG A 730 15.41 -10.60 14.16
N ASN A 731 14.83 -10.07 15.22
CA ASN A 731 13.41 -9.77 15.28
C ASN A 731 13.10 -8.37 14.76
N TYR A 732 11.91 -8.24 14.18
CA TYR A 732 11.39 -7.03 13.57
C TYR A 732 9.96 -6.78 14.04
N GLN A 733 9.36 -5.68 13.57
CA GLN A 733 7.93 -5.42 13.72
C GLN A 733 7.14 -6.40 12.87
N ILE A 734 5.92 -6.72 13.33
CA ILE A 734 4.97 -7.59 12.62
C ILE A 734 3.58 -6.93 12.65
N PRO A 735 2.81 -6.91 11.55
CA PRO A 735 3.23 -7.34 10.21
C PRO A 735 4.35 -6.45 9.65
N GLY A 736 5.27 -7.02 8.87
CA GLY A 736 6.36 -6.27 8.25
C GLY A 736 7.53 -7.12 7.71
N VAL A 737 8.68 -6.48 7.57
CA VAL A 737 9.86 -7.07 6.90
C VAL A 737 10.70 -7.96 7.83
N GLY A 738 11.30 -9.01 7.25
CA GLY A 738 12.38 -9.80 7.86
C GLY A 738 11.95 -11.05 8.63
N GLY A 739 10.65 -11.21 8.91
CA GLY A 739 10.07 -12.47 9.38
C GLY A 739 9.69 -13.39 8.21
N PRO A 740 9.45 -14.69 8.48
CA PRO A 740 8.86 -15.60 7.49
C PRO A 740 7.36 -15.34 7.30
N SER A 741 6.83 -15.68 6.13
CA SER A 741 5.39 -15.62 5.85
C SER A 741 4.58 -16.49 6.83
N GLY A 742 3.37 -16.03 7.20
CA GLY A 742 2.45 -16.82 8.05
C GLY A 742 2.99 -17.06 9.45
N MET A 743 3.59 -16.03 10.05
CA MET A 743 4.36 -16.13 11.28
C MET A 743 3.51 -16.20 12.56
N ILE A 744 3.98 -17.00 13.52
CA ILE A 744 3.63 -16.89 14.94
C ILE A 744 4.91 -16.63 15.73
N ALA A 745 5.11 -15.38 16.17
CA ALA A 745 6.20 -14.99 17.04
C ALA A 745 5.82 -15.29 18.50
N VAL A 746 6.37 -16.36 19.08
CA VAL A 746 6.07 -16.77 20.46
C VAL A 746 6.97 -16.02 21.44
N PHE A 747 8.27 -16.03 21.18
CA PHE A 747 9.31 -15.23 21.80
C PHE A 747 10.40 -15.08 20.74
N TRP A 748 10.16 -14.24 19.74
CA TRP A 748 11.12 -14.10 18.65
C TRP A 748 12.28 -13.23 19.09
N ASP A 749 13.46 -13.84 19.24
CA ASP A 749 14.73 -13.21 19.62
C ASP A 749 15.89 -14.12 19.18
N ASP A 750 17.13 -13.63 19.29
CA ASP A 750 18.34 -14.42 19.08
C ASP A 750 18.56 -15.38 20.26
N LEU A 751 18.15 -16.63 20.09
CA LEU A 751 18.23 -17.69 21.09
C LEU A 751 19.41 -18.64 20.81
N GLN A 752 19.64 -19.56 21.73
CA GLN A 752 20.62 -20.64 21.58
C GLN A 752 20.16 -21.88 22.35
N LEU A 753 20.46 -23.05 21.79
CA LEU A 753 20.13 -24.37 22.35
C LEU A 753 21.31 -24.95 23.17
N THR A 754 22.31 -24.13 23.50
CA THR A 754 23.44 -24.58 24.33
C THR A 754 23.00 -24.91 25.77
N ASN A 755 23.86 -25.62 26.51
CA ASN A 755 23.68 -25.87 27.94
C ASN A 755 22.35 -26.54 28.35
N ASN A 756 21.88 -27.48 27.52
CA ASN A 756 20.64 -28.24 27.66
C ASN A 756 19.38 -27.53 27.12
N GLY A 757 19.48 -26.35 26.49
CA GLY A 757 18.36 -25.79 25.71
C GLY A 757 17.95 -26.71 24.58
N ARG A 758 16.64 -26.97 24.41
CA ARG A 758 16.10 -27.86 23.37
C ARG A 758 14.67 -27.50 23.02
N VAL A 759 14.27 -27.82 21.80
CA VAL A 759 12.88 -27.72 21.36
C VAL A 759 12.23 -29.12 21.34
N TYR A 760 11.00 -29.20 21.85
CA TYR A 760 10.23 -30.45 21.91
C TYR A 760 8.84 -30.27 21.34
N THR A 761 8.30 -31.33 20.76
CA THR A 761 6.92 -31.37 20.28
C THR A 761 6.16 -32.54 20.88
N TRP A 762 4.85 -32.37 21.08
CA TRP A 762 3.97 -33.42 21.55
C TRP A 762 2.53 -33.20 21.13
N TYR A 763 1.91 -34.23 20.57
CA TYR A 763 0.48 -34.24 20.31
C TYR A 763 -0.26 -34.97 21.43
N ASP A 764 -1.09 -34.24 22.16
CA ASP A 764 -2.03 -34.82 23.12
C ASP A 764 -3.30 -35.26 22.40
N ALA A 765 -3.30 -36.51 21.95
CA ALA A 765 -4.44 -37.10 21.26
C ALA A 765 -5.72 -37.20 22.12
N ASN A 766 -5.64 -37.06 23.45
CA ASN A 766 -6.85 -37.09 24.29
C ASN A 766 -7.55 -35.73 24.33
N ASN A 767 -6.81 -34.64 24.19
CA ASN A 767 -7.31 -33.26 24.26
C ASN A 767 -7.22 -32.53 22.92
N ASN A 768 -6.75 -33.16 21.84
CA ASN A 768 -6.57 -32.58 20.51
C ASN A 768 -5.76 -31.28 20.50
N LYS A 769 -4.63 -31.31 21.22
CA LYS A 769 -3.69 -30.18 21.31
C LYS A 769 -2.31 -30.60 20.86
N PHE A 770 -1.67 -29.76 20.04
CA PHE A 770 -0.30 -29.93 19.63
C PHE A 770 0.58 -28.89 20.32
N TYR A 771 1.53 -29.36 21.13
CA TYR A 771 2.44 -28.55 21.92
C TYR A 771 3.79 -28.46 21.24
N ILE A 772 4.34 -27.25 21.22
CA ILE A 772 5.71 -26.94 20.79
C ILE A 772 6.36 -26.15 21.92
N GLN A 773 7.36 -26.74 22.60
CA GLN A 773 8.02 -26.16 23.77
C GLN A 773 9.49 -25.87 23.48
N TRP A 774 9.91 -24.63 23.74
CA TRP A 774 11.32 -24.25 23.88
C TRP A 774 11.70 -24.41 25.36
N SER A 775 12.45 -25.45 25.67
CA SER A 775 12.81 -25.84 27.04
C SER A 775 14.20 -25.37 27.41
N ARG A 776 14.28 -24.41 28.34
CA ARG A 776 15.54 -23.91 28.93
C ARG A 776 16.53 -23.43 27.87
N VAL A 777 16.01 -22.89 26.79
CA VAL A 777 16.79 -22.17 25.77
C VAL A 777 17.30 -20.88 26.39
N ARG A 778 18.24 -20.20 25.73
CA ARG A 778 18.76 -18.94 26.28
C ARG A 778 18.88 -17.87 25.24
N THR A 779 18.74 -16.63 25.64
CA THR A 779 19.13 -15.51 24.80
C THR A 779 20.63 -15.59 24.50
N TYR A 780 21.03 -15.35 23.26
CA TYR A 780 22.44 -15.35 22.88
C TYR A 780 23.19 -14.22 23.61
N GLN A 781 22.60 -13.03 23.65
CA GLN A 781 23.28 -11.82 24.10
C GLN A 781 23.58 -11.80 25.61
N ASN A 782 22.60 -12.17 26.44
CA ASN A 782 22.71 -12.09 27.90
C ASN A 782 22.65 -13.45 28.61
N ASN A 783 22.47 -14.55 27.85
CA ASN A 783 22.44 -15.91 28.37
C ASN A 783 21.36 -16.09 29.47
N SER A 784 20.28 -15.30 29.37
CA SER A 784 19.08 -15.42 30.19
C SER A 784 18.32 -16.67 29.76
N THR A 785 17.75 -17.41 30.71
CA THR A 785 17.06 -18.66 30.40
C THR A 785 15.60 -18.37 30.06
N GLU A 786 15.11 -18.97 28.98
CA GLU A 786 13.71 -18.89 28.57
C GLU A 786 13.09 -20.29 28.58
N THR A 787 11.83 -20.38 28.99
CA THR A 787 11.04 -21.59 28.85
C THR A 787 9.60 -21.22 28.55
N PHE A 788 9.18 -21.50 27.32
CA PHE A 788 7.87 -21.12 26.79
C PHE A 788 7.36 -22.16 25.80
N GLN A 789 6.07 -22.09 25.47
CA GLN A 789 5.45 -22.99 24.51
C GLN A 789 4.34 -22.32 23.71
N ALA A 790 4.15 -22.80 22.49
CA ALA A 790 2.94 -22.59 21.70
C ALA A 790 2.11 -23.87 21.68
N VAL A 791 0.79 -23.71 21.74
CA VAL A 791 -0.17 -24.81 21.73
C VAL A 791 -1.20 -24.54 20.64
N LEU A 792 -1.15 -25.35 19.58
CA LEU A 792 -2.14 -25.32 18.51
C LEU A 792 -3.31 -26.22 18.90
N MET A 793 -4.52 -25.69 18.83
CA MET A 793 -5.75 -26.41 19.16
C MET A 793 -6.45 -26.85 17.87
N ASP A 794 -6.83 -28.13 17.79
CA ASP A 794 -7.48 -28.68 16.60
C ASP A 794 -8.77 -27.90 16.26
N PRO A 795 -8.85 -27.21 15.09
CA PRO A 795 -10.02 -26.40 14.73
C PRO A 795 -11.32 -27.20 14.63
N LEU A 796 -11.26 -28.52 14.39
CA LEU A 796 -12.45 -29.38 14.34
C LEU A 796 -13.01 -29.68 15.73
N PHE A 797 -12.17 -29.59 16.76
CA PHE A 797 -12.55 -29.80 18.15
C PHE A 797 -12.85 -28.47 18.85
N TYR A 798 -11.95 -27.49 18.69
CA TYR A 798 -12.03 -26.14 19.22
C TYR A 798 -12.53 -25.18 18.14
N GLY A 799 -13.84 -25.17 17.91
CA GLY A 799 -14.45 -24.39 16.84
C GLY A 799 -14.45 -22.88 17.11
N THR A 800 -14.00 -22.10 16.13
CA THR A 800 -14.05 -20.62 16.13
C THR A 800 -15.06 -20.10 15.09
N PRO A 801 -15.50 -18.82 15.14
CA PRO A 801 -16.44 -18.26 14.18
C PRO A 801 -15.98 -18.35 12.72
N THR A 802 -14.67 -18.25 12.47
CA THR A 802 -14.06 -18.33 11.13
C THR A 802 -13.58 -19.74 10.78
N SER A 803 -13.69 -20.69 11.72
CA SER A 803 -13.10 -22.04 11.68
C SER A 803 -11.57 -22.09 11.68
N ASP A 804 -10.91 -20.95 11.93
CA ASP A 804 -9.47 -20.91 12.16
C ASP A 804 -9.11 -21.49 13.53
N GLY A 805 -7.90 -22.03 13.66
CA GLY A 805 -7.45 -22.65 14.90
C GLY A 805 -7.06 -21.64 15.96
N GLU A 806 -7.29 -22.00 17.22
CA GLU A 806 -6.84 -21.23 18.38
C GLU A 806 -5.37 -21.56 18.71
N ILE A 807 -4.62 -20.53 19.11
CA ILE A 807 -3.21 -20.64 19.48
C ILE A 807 -3.05 -20.13 20.91
N LEU A 808 -2.56 -20.99 21.81
CA LEU A 808 -2.27 -20.61 23.18
C LEU A 808 -0.76 -20.54 23.40
N LEU A 809 -0.26 -19.36 23.74
CA LEU A 809 1.13 -19.12 24.12
C LEU A 809 1.24 -19.11 25.65
N GLN A 810 2.27 -19.76 26.19
CA GLN A 810 2.48 -19.80 27.64
C GLN A 810 3.96 -19.64 28.00
N TYR A 811 4.23 -18.88 29.05
CA TYR A 811 5.58 -18.52 29.47
C TYR A 811 5.85 -19.00 30.91
N MET A 812 6.63 -20.07 31.07
CA MET A 812 7.07 -20.55 32.38
C MET A 812 8.20 -19.68 32.94
N GLU A 813 9.16 -19.34 32.08
CA GLU A 813 10.27 -18.45 32.36
C GLU A 813 10.39 -17.49 31.16
N PHE A 814 10.24 -16.20 31.43
CA PHE A 814 10.26 -15.09 30.47
C PHE A 814 11.23 -14.01 30.98
N ASN A 815 12.41 -13.90 30.36
CA ASN A 815 13.40 -12.89 30.66
C ASN A 815 13.73 -12.07 29.40
N ASN A 816 12.83 -11.13 29.07
CA ASN A 816 13.03 -10.16 28.00
C ASN A 816 14.19 -9.19 28.31
N THR A 817 15.41 -9.63 28.03
CA THR A 817 16.64 -9.01 28.53
C THR A 817 17.65 -8.73 27.44
N SER A 818 17.38 -9.10 26.19
CA SER A 818 18.26 -8.85 25.04
C SER A 818 18.23 -7.38 24.67
N TYR A 819 18.91 -6.53 25.45
CA TYR A 819 19.07 -5.11 25.13
C TYR A 819 20.55 -4.76 25.08
N THR A 820 20.96 -3.97 24.09
CA THR A 820 22.30 -3.36 24.09
C THR A 820 22.23 -1.84 24.16
N SER A 821 23.14 -1.26 24.95
CA SER A 821 23.37 0.19 24.95
C SER A 821 24.28 0.63 23.79
N GLY A 822 24.42 -0.18 22.73
CA GLY A 822 25.41 -0.05 21.67
C GLY A 822 24.76 -0.12 20.30
N SER A 823 25.33 0.57 19.33
CA SER A 823 24.65 0.92 18.07
C SER A 823 24.85 -0.07 16.91
N THR A 824 25.54 -1.18 17.17
CA THR A 824 25.94 -2.16 16.13
C THR A 824 25.62 -3.62 16.51
N ASN A 825 24.94 -3.82 17.63
CA ASN A 825 24.53 -5.14 18.10
C ASN A 825 23.01 -5.26 17.95
N HIS A 826 22.55 -6.38 17.40
CA HIS A 826 21.15 -6.79 17.41
C HIS A 826 20.75 -7.29 18.81
N GLY A 827 19.45 -7.48 19.03
CA GLY A 827 18.89 -7.76 20.36
C GLY A 827 18.33 -6.48 20.97
N ASN A 828 17.11 -6.16 20.57
CA ASN A 828 16.35 -5.06 21.15
C ASN A 828 15.01 -5.62 21.62
N TYR A 829 15.11 -6.54 22.58
CA TYR A 829 14.01 -7.28 23.18
C TYR A 829 13.30 -8.21 22.19
N CYS A 830 12.45 -9.11 22.68
CA CYS A 830 11.73 -10.05 21.82
C CYS A 830 10.58 -9.38 21.06
N THR A 831 10.15 -10.01 19.96
CA THR A 831 8.85 -9.77 19.32
C THR A 831 7.87 -10.88 19.71
N VAL A 832 6.61 -10.52 19.98
CA VAL A 832 5.50 -11.47 20.19
C VAL A 832 4.29 -11.02 19.39
N GLY A 833 3.63 -11.95 18.70
CA GLY A 833 2.45 -11.67 17.88
C GLY A 833 2.26 -12.64 16.72
N THR A 834 1.44 -12.24 15.75
CA THR A 834 1.14 -13.01 14.53
C THR A 834 1.19 -12.15 13.28
N GLU A 835 1.46 -12.80 12.16
CA GLU A 835 1.44 -12.22 10.81
C GLU A 835 0.81 -13.22 9.84
N ASP A 836 0.06 -12.73 8.86
CA ASP A 836 -0.59 -13.54 7.84
C ASP A 836 0.37 -13.94 6.71
N GLN A 837 -0.08 -14.79 5.79
CA GLN A 837 0.76 -15.26 4.70
C GLN A 837 1.12 -14.18 3.66
N THR A 838 0.41 -13.05 3.64
CA THR A 838 0.75 -11.94 2.74
C THR A 838 1.69 -10.93 3.38
N MET A 839 2.07 -11.12 4.64
CA MET A 839 2.90 -10.22 5.44
C MET A 839 2.29 -8.81 5.68
N THR A 840 1.01 -8.60 5.37
CA THR A 840 0.37 -7.26 5.46
C THR A 840 -0.63 -7.14 6.59
N MET A 841 -1.01 -8.26 7.21
CA MET A 841 -1.98 -8.30 8.30
C MET A 841 -1.41 -9.08 9.48
N GLY A 842 -1.73 -8.66 10.70
CA GLY A 842 -1.19 -9.29 11.89
C GLY A 842 -1.50 -8.53 13.18
N LEU A 843 -1.04 -9.08 14.29
CA LEU A 843 -1.16 -8.51 15.63
C LEU A 843 0.21 -8.46 16.30
N GLN A 844 0.77 -7.27 16.47
CA GLN A 844 1.97 -7.03 17.29
C GLN A 844 1.62 -6.85 18.79
N TYR A 845 1.86 -7.88 19.61
CA TYR A 845 1.65 -7.76 21.06
C TYR A 845 2.77 -6.92 21.70
N THR A 846 4.02 -7.23 21.36
CA THR A 846 5.19 -6.43 21.76
C THR A 846 6.32 -6.51 20.73
N PHE A 847 7.07 -5.42 20.61
CA PHE A 847 8.35 -5.30 19.90
C PHE A 847 9.16 -4.20 20.59
N ASN A 848 10.48 -4.37 20.70
CA ASN A 848 11.35 -3.32 21.24
C ASN A 848 10.94 -2.84 22.64
N ASP A 849 10.48 -3.77 23.48
CA ASP A 849 9.95 -3.51 24.84
C ASP A 849 8.80 -2.49 24.87
N SER A 850 8.17 -2.26 23.71
CA SER A 850 6.95 -1.49 23.57
C SER A 850 5.80 -2.46 23.40
N TYR A 851 4.79 -2.31 24.25
CA TYR A 851 3.59 -3.13 24.26
C TYR A 851 2.43 -2.36 23.61
N ASN A 852 1.53 -3.09 22.97
CA ASN A 852 0.25 -2.51 22.54
C ASN A 852 -0.48 -1.89 23.75
N PRO A 853 -1.24 -0.78 23.60
CA PRO A 853 -2.00 -0.20 24.72
C PRO A 853 -2.95 -1.17 25.45
N ALA A 854 -3.44 -2.21 24.76
CA ALA A 854 -4.28 -3.27 25.32
C ALA A 854 -3.48 -4.40 26.01
N ALA A 855 -2.16 -4.48 25.78
CA ALA A 855 -1.34 -5.61 26.20
C ALA A 855 -0.77 -5.44 27.63
N MET A 856 -0.98 -6.44 28.50
CA MET A 856 -0.22 -6.58 29.73
C MET A 856 1.25 -6.93 29.45
N GLU A 857 2.19 -6.36 30.21
CA GLU A 857 3.60 -6.77 30.20
C GLU A 857 3.76 -8.26 30.55
N LEU A 858 4.51 -9.00 29.72
CA LEU A 858 4.71 -10.43 29.91
C LEU A 858 5.71 -10.71 31.04
N SER A 859 5.44 -11.79 31.78
CA SER A 859 6.31 -12.27 32.86
C SER A 859 6.14 -13.77 33.11
N ASN A 860 6.94 -14.35 34.02
CA ASN A 860 6.81 -15.75 34.39
C ASN A 860 5.39 -16.08 34.86
N GLY A 861 4.80 -17.14 34.29
CA GLY A 861 3.45 -17.59 34.64
C GLY A 861 2.33 -16.83 33.94
N THR A 862 2.61 -16.18 32.80
CA THR A 862 1.61 -15.52 31.96
C THR A 862 1.27 -16.37 30.73
N SER A 863 0.13 -16.09 30.11
CA SER A 863 -0.34 -16.77 28.90
C SER A 863 -1.15 -15.84 28.00
N LEU A 864 -1.09 -16.11 26.70
CA LEU A 864 -1.83 -15.40 25.64
C LEU A 864 -2.65 -16.40 24.81
N LEU A 865 -3.89 -16.07 24.51
CA LEU A 865 -4.77 -16.83 23.62
C LEU A 865 -5.06 -16.00 22.38
N ILE A 866 -4.69 -16.54 21.21
CA ILE A 866 -4.95 -15.95 19.91
C ILE A 866 -6.12 -16.70 19.28
N THR A 867 -7.19 -15.97 18.94
CA THR A 867 -8.46 -16.56 18.49
C THR A 867 -9.28 -15.57 17.67
N THR A 868 -10.17 -16.05 16.79
CA THR A 868 -11.14 -15.21 16.07
C THR A 868 -12.46 -15.04 16.84
N ARG A 869 -12.46 -15.41 18.12
CA ARG A 869 -13.58 -15.22 19.03
C ARG A 869 -13.49 -13.84 19.67
N GLY A 870 -14.44 -12.97 19.34
CA GLY A 870 -14.58 -11.67 20.01
C GLY A 870 -15.08 -11.78 21.45
N SER A 871 -15.25 -10.63 22.08
CA SER A 871 -15.79 -10.40 23.44
C SER A 871 -17.23 -10.81 23.66
N GLY A 872 -18.00 -10.90 22.57
CA GLY A 872 -19.33 -11.48 22.59
C GLY A 872 -19.24 -12.96 22.95
N ILE A 873 -19.41 -13.27 24.23
CA ILE A 873 -19.89 -14.59 24.64
C ILE A 873 -21.25 -14.74 23.96
N ARG A 874 -21.35 -15.52 22.87
CA ARG A 874 -22.66 -16.06 22.50
C ARG A 874 -23.09 -16.95 23.66
N ILE A 875 -24.34 -16.83 24.05
CA ILE A 875 -24.83 -17.42 25.30
C ILE A 875 -24.57 -18.93 25.22
N LEU A 876 -23.80 -19.47 26.17
CA LEU A 876 -23.52 -20.90 26.25
C LEU A 876 -24.87 -21.65 26.23
N GLY A 877 -25.11 -22.45 25.19
CA GLY A 877 -26.40 -23.11 24.98
C GLY A 877 -27.38 -22.46 24.01
N ASP A 878 -27.05 -21.35 23.37
CA ASP A 878 -27.80 -20.79 22.24
C ASP A 878 -27.27 -21.43 20.94
N LEU A 879 -27.92 -22.51 20.52
CA LEU A 879 -27.52 -23.34 19.39
C LEU A 879 -28.22 -22.95 18.09
N ASN A 880 -29.33 -22.21 18.17
CA ASN A 880 -30.07 -21.71 17.02
C ASN A 880 -29.72 -20.25 16.65
N TYR A 881 -28.86 -19.59 17.44
CA TYR A 881 -28.39 -18.23 17.26
C TYR A 881 -29.50 -17.17 17.37
N ASP A 882 -30.47 -17.40 18.26
CA ASP A 882 -31.61 -16.50 18.49
C ASP A 882 -31.47 -15.61 19.74
N GLU A 883 -30.30 -15.64 20.37
CA GLU A 883 -29.93 -14.92 21.60
C GLU A 883 -30.74 -15.37 22.83
N LYS A 884 -31.36 -16.56 22.79
CA LYS A 884 -32.12 -17.12 23.91
C LYS A 884 -31.85 -18.60 24.09
N VAL A 885 -31.27 -18.95 25.23
CA VAL A 885 -31.16 -20.36 25.66
C VAL A 885 -32.54 -20.89 26.07
N ASN A 886 -33.14 -21.70 25.22
CA ASN A 886 -34.49 -22.21 25.36
C ASN A 886 -34.62 -23.67 24.90
N ILE A 887 -35.86 -24.16 24.76
CA ILE A 887 -36.12 -25.56 24.44
C ILE A 887 -35.66 -25.94 23.03
N ASP A 888 -35.64 -24.98 22.11
CA ASP A 888 -35.23 -25.21 20.72
C ASP A 888 -33.74 -25.56 20.65
N ASP A 889 -32.91 -25.00 21.52
CA ASP A 889 -31.49 -25.34 21.64
C ASP A 889 -31.29 -26.76 22.18
N VAL A 890 -32.11 -27.18 23.14
CA VAL A 890 -32.07 -28.56 23.67
C VAL A 890 -32.38 -29.56 22.55
N LEU A 891 -33.32 -29.24 21.64
CA LEU A 891 -33.66 -30.10 20.53
C LEU A 891 -32.52 -30.22 19.52
N ILE A 892 -31.82 -29.11 19.24
CA ILE A 892 -30.65 -29.10 18.36
C ILE A 892 -29.52 -29.95 18.96
N LEU A 893 -29.29 -29.84 20.28
CA LEU A 893 -28.27 -30.62 20.97
C LEU A 893 -28.59 -32.13 21.02
N VAL A 894 -29.87 -32.47 21.06
CA VAL A 894 -30.35 -33.87 20.95
C VAL A 894 -30.07 -34.42 19.56
N ASP A 895 -30.39 -33.64 18.52
CA ASP A 895 -30.16 -34.05 17.13
C ASP A 895 -28.67 -34.25 16.85
N TYR A 896 -27.82 -33.35 17.38
CA TYR A 896 -26.37 -33.46 17.34
C TYR A 896 -25.86 -34.75 18.02
N ASN A 897 -26.29 -35.02 19.27
CA ASN A 897 -25.92 -36.23 20.01
C ASN A 897 -26.41 -37.54 19.36
N LEU A 898 -27.46 -37.47 18.54
CA LEU A 898 -28.02 -38.60 17.80
C LEU A 898 -27.39 -38.77 16.40
N GLY A 899 -26.45 -37.92 16.01
CA GLY A 899 -25.72 -37.99 14.74
C GLY A 899 -26.47 -37.42 13.54
N TYR A 900 -27.50 -36.60 13.76
CA TYR A 900 -28.16 -35.84 12.69
C TYR A 900 -27.37 -34.54 12.45
N MET A 901 -26.66 -34.45 11.32
CA MET A 901 -25.80 -33.30 11.01
C MET A 901 -26.62 -32.06 10.62
N GLY A 902 -26.82 -31.17 11.59
CA GLY A 902 -27.11 -29.75 11.39
C GLY A 902 -25.87 -28.89 11.73
N GLN A 903 -25.80 -27.66 11.22
CA GLN A 903 -24.75 -26.69 11.54
C GLN A 903 -24.87 -26.26 13.01
N THR A 904 -24.28 -27.04 13.91
CA THR A 904 -24.20 -26.73 15.34
C THR A 904 -22.74 -26.51 15.65
N ASN A 905 -22.39 -25.32 16.15
CA ASN A 905 -21.02 -25.06 16.57
C ASN A 905 -20.76 -25.77 17.91
N SER A 906 -19.77 -26.67 17.93
CA SER A 906 -19.43 -27.50 19.09
C SER A 906 -19.08 -26.67 20.32
N PHE A 907 -18.53 -25.46 20.13
CA PHE A 907 -18.19 -24.56 21.21
C PHE A 907 -19.42 -24.12 22.03
N PHE A 908 -20.55 -23.79 21.39
CA PHE A 908 -21.77 -23.40 22.11
C PHE A 908 -22.56 -24.59 22.68
N ALA A 909 -22.26 -25.78 22.17
CA ALA A 909 -22.89 -27.03 22.56
C ALA A 909 -22.18 -27.74 23.72
N ASP A 910 -20.95 -27.34 24.05
CA ASP A 910 -20.17 -27.77 25.22
C ASP A 910 -20.52 -26.87 26.42
N ILE A 911 -21.61 -27.22 27.11
CA ILE A 911 -22.19 -26.42 28.17
C ILE A 911 -21.46 -26.60 29.50
N ASN A 912 -20.77 -27.73 29.66
CA ASN A 912 -20.00 -28.02 30.86
C ASN A 912 -18.50 -27.70 30.72
N GLU A 913 -18.10 -27.17 29.56
CA GLU A 913 -16.73 -26.73 29.23
C GLU A 913 -15.69 -27.84 29.40
N ASP A 914 -16.09 -29.10 29.15
CA ASP A 914 -15.20 -30.26 29.26
C ASP A 914 -14.51 -30.63 27.94
N GLY A 915 -14.77 -29.86 26.88
CA GLY A 915 -14.26 -30.03 25.53
C GLY A 915 -15.07 -31.01 24.69
N LEU A 916 -16.07 -31.72 25.24
CA LEU A 916 -16.79 -32.77 24.54
C LEU A 916 -18.29 -32.51 24.53
N VAL A 917 -18.87 -32.25 23.37
CA VAL A 917 -20.33 -32.13 23.21
C VAL A 917 -20.99 -33.51 23.37
N ASN A 918 -21.60 -33.75 24.52
CA ASN A 918 -22.19 -35.03 24.88
C ASN A 918 -23.48 -34.90 25.72
N ILE A 919 -23.92 -36.01 26.33
CA ILE A 919 -25.15 -36.04 27.13
C ILE A 919 -25.07 -35.15 28.38
N MET A 920 -23.87 -34.89 28.88
CA MET A 920 -23.63 -34.04 30.05
C MET A 920 -23.95 -32.57 29.74
N ASP A 921 -23.65 -32.13 28.53
CA ASP A 921 -24.00 -30.80 28.03
C ASP A 921 -25.50 -30.64 27.86
N MET A 922 -26.16 -31.69 27.36
CA MET A 922 -27.62 -31.69 27.28
C MET A 922 -28.26 -31.56 28.67
N VAL A 923 -27.70 -32.24 29.68
CA VAL A 923 -28.18 -32.12 31.06
C VAL A 923 -27.91 -30.73 31.62
N ALA A 924 -26.76 -30.12 31.31
CA ALA A 924 -26.44 -28.77 31.72
C ALA A 924 -27.33 -27.73 31.03
N LEU A 925 -27.58 -27.87 29.72
CA LEU A 925 -28.47 -27.02 28.94
C LEU A 925 -29.90 -27.06 29.47
N ILE A 926 -30.43 -28.26 29.76
CA ILE A 926 -31.77 -28.41 30.36
C ILE A 926 -31.85 -27.70 31.72
N ARG A 927 -30.77 -27.70 32.52
CA ARG A 927 -30.76 -26.99 33.80
C ARG A 927 -30.83 -25.47 33.60
N ILE A 928 -30.10 -24.94 32.62
CA ILE A 928 -30.13 -23.52 32.24
C ILE A 928 -31.56 -23.14 31.80
N VAL A 929 -32.16 -23.90 30.88
CA VAL A 929 -33.53 -23.64 30.37
C VAL A 929 -34.59 -23.72 31.49
N LEU A 930 -34.40 -24.60 32.47
CA LEU A 930 -35.32 -24.75 33.61
C LEU A 930 -35.09 -23.73 34.74
N GLY A 931 -34.12 -22.82 34.59
CA GLY A 931 -33.80 -21.80 35.59
C GLY A 931 -33.18 -22.35 36.87
N TYR A 932 -32.60 -23.56 36.80
CA TYR A 932 -31.74 -24.06 37.87
C TYR A 932 -30.38 -23.37 37.71
N ALA A 933 -30.18 -22.28 38.45
CA ALA A 933 -28.91 -21.55 38.47
C ALA A 933 -27.71 -22.52 38.61
N SER A 934 -26.72 -22.36 37.73
CA SER A 934 -25.37 -22.89 37.89
C SER A 934 -24.69 -22.26 39.10
#